data_AF-A0A7W5UTB7-F1
#
_entry.id   AF-A0A7W5UTB7-F1
#
_cell.length_a   1.000
_cell.length_b   1.000
_cell.length_c   1.000
_cell.angle_alpha   90.00
_cell.angle_beta   90.00
_cell.angle_gamma   90.00
#
_symmetry.space_group_name_H-M   'P 1'
#
loop_
_entity.id
_entity.type
_entity.pdbx_description
1 polymer ?
#
loop_
_entity_poly.entity_id
_entity_poly.type
_entity_poly.pdbx_seq_one_letter_code
_entity_poly.pdbx_strand_id
1 'polypeptide(L)'
;MTKDADGSTAHDALQHALERLRAAGGDGRALGHDHLAVIRHHAVARMRQGSRPADLAAEYGLARATLYRWRERGKAGDHELEARPGGRTPYKMLPESRRVLREALLADPRRLGLGRPLWSRALVARYLREQARVVLSGKHLRVLLRQLGLWPASGLPTYAEQCAKVPEWLAEEFGRVRARAEAQAAPVFFLQIMPLPGELQLMSIVRTNGTQRSFAVLPADNAVDDVHGEFLDRVLATRTGPIFLITDPLIAPSTRAVAAAARRRSSRLTLVHLPAPRDAGVRTALRQSALTEHRAVHARLRAAVDAVCEESSALAQDRPLLGRPVRSALLDAVRLRRQAQALRERCSAVRKAAEAVTAQSRQTAKQVRAELNQLIAASRRSDSKIGITELAAATGMTRNAINLVVRRTTALSPQYPMSAPEAINRVSRTAEQWRELSAQHQSDLRLVALASDVFDKAAAVERQIAADRDQAVIACHQAGTSVRDLARDAGVSENLIYALIGPITPGRHGSDPLLARLGEVAARWRSARDQTGSARRRRAEQEELRRQAIATETSCRARRNRLIELCASSGYTMTEIAAWSGMDLATAAGSLSARRRQVTSEEGRQALHELRTAVEQVQEAHWEVDRQRLLCERLEADRRRHAQAEDTVRRERDRVLLQCRGAGATIATLAACVQVDAHTIREALRAAAGDAAEEEALATSR
;
A
#
# COMPACT_ATOMS: atom_id res chain seq x y z
N MET A 1 11.51 -10.08 -60.84
CA MET A 1 10.61 -9.36 -59.92
C MET A 1 9.99 -10.39 -59.00
N THR A 2 10.66 -10.71 -57.89
CA THR A 2 10.19 -11.68 -56.90
C THR A 2 9.35 -10.96 -55.85
N LYS A 3 8.13 -11.48 -55.64
CA LYS A 3 7.09 -10.95 -54.75
C LYS A 3 7.23 -11.69 -53.41
N ASP A 4 7.52 -10.97 -52.32
CA ASP A 4 7.50 -11.54 -50.97
C ASP A 4 6.13 -11.27 -50.29
N ALA A 5 5.79 -12.13 -49.32
CA ALA A 5 4.45 -12.51 -48.89
C ALA A 5 3.62 -11.48 -48.07
N ASP A 6 3.92 -10.18 -48.13
CA ASP A 6 3.19 -9.15 -47.35
C ASP A 6 2.64 -7.99 -48.20
N GLY A 7 2.62 -8.12 -49.54
CA GLY A 7 2.02 -7.13 -50.45
C GLY A 7 2.71 -5.75 -50.50
N SER A 8 3.63 -5.45 -49.59
CA SER A 8 4.46 -4.24 -49.61
C SER A 8 5.61 -4.44 -50.60
N THR A 9 5.58 -3.69 -51.70
CA THR A 9 6.66 -3.74 -52.69
C THR A 9 7.94 -3.11 -52.11
N ALA A 10 9.12 -3.53 -52.58
CA ALA A 10 10.39 -2.88 -52.20
C ALA A 10 10.39 -1.36 -52.47
N HIS A 11 9.51 -0.91 -53.37
CA HIS A 11 9.22 0.50 -53.61
C HIS A 11 8.51 1.17 -52.42
N ASP A 12 7.50 0.53 -51.82
CA ASP A 12 6.76 1.05 -50.67
C ASP A 12 7.65 1.19 -49.42
N ALA A 13 8.51 0.19 -49.17
CA ALA A 13 9.48 0.24 -48.08
C ALA A 13 10.49 1.39 -48.23
N LEU A 14 10.91 1.66 -49.48
CA LEU A 14 11.77 2.80 -49.80
C LEU A 14 11.04 4.13 -49.61
N GLN A 15 9.81 4.28 -50.11
CA GLN A 15 9.04 5.51 -49.97
C GLN A 15 8.81 5.85 -48.50
N HIS A 16 8.39 4.86 -47.70
CA HIS A 16 8.23 5.03 -46.26
C HIS A 16 9.54 5.44 -45.56
N ALA A 17 10.69 4.86 -45.96
CA ALA A 17 11.98 5.24 -45.41
C ALA A 17 12.39 6.68 -45.79
N LEU A 18 12.11 7.12 -47.03
CA LEU A 18 12.38 8.48 -47.51
C LEU A 18 11.47 9.52 -46.86
N GLU A 19 10.20 9.21 -46.63
CA GLU A 19 9.27 10.07 -45.88
C GLU A 19 9.77 10.32 -44.46
N ARG A 20 10.23 9.26 -43.78
CA ARG A 20 10.82 9.38 -42.44
C ARG A 20 12.13 10.18 -42.44
N LEU A 21 12.94 10.07 -43.49
CA LEU A 21 14.16 10.87 -43.64
C LEU A 21 13.84 12.37 -43.77
N ARG A 22 12.83 12.70 -44.59
CA ARG A 22 12.35 14.07 -44.77
C ARG A 22 11.79 14.65 -43.47
N ALA A 23 10.99 13.88 -42.74
CA ALA A 23 10.48 14.28 -41.43
C ALA A 23 11.60 14.50 -40.38
N ALA A 24 12.75 13.83 -40.54
CA ALA A 24 13.91 13.94 -39.65
C ALA A 24 14.91 15.06 -40.06
N GLY A 25 14.58 15.90 -41.05
CA GLY A 25 15.41 17.04 -41.44
C GLY A 25 16.69 16.67 -42.22
N GLY A 26 16.77 15.49 -42.84
CA GLY A 26 17.82 15.17 -43.83
C GLY A 26 19.19 14.75 -43.28
N ASP A 27 19.43 14.69 -41.96
CA ASP A 27 20.73 14.24 -41.39
C ASP A 27 20.82 12.71 -41.24
N GLY A 28 19.71 11.97 -41.34
CA GLY A 28 19.71 10.51 -41.25
C GLY A 28 20.05 9.90 -39.87
N ARG A 29 20.56 10.70 -38.92
CA ARG A 29 20.98 10.25 -37.57
C ARG A 29 19.82 9.88 -36.65
N ALA A 30 18.62 10.39 -36.94
CA ALA A 30 17.40 10.11 -36.18
C ALA A 30 16.60 8.91 -36.74
N LEU A 31 17.04 8.30 -37.84
CA LEU A 31 16.40 7.13 -38.43
C LEU A 31 16.86 5.83 -37.75
N GLY A 32 15.93 4.87 -37.67
CA GLY A 32 16.24 3.50 -37.27
C GLY A 32 17.21 2.83 -38.25
N HIS A 33 17.96 1.84 -37.75
CA HIS A 33 19.05 1.18 -38.46
C HIS A 33 18.56 0.51 -39.77
N ASP A 34 17.34 -0.04 -39.76
CA ASP A 34 16.74 -0.75 -40.89
C ASP A 34 16.35 0.20 -42.03
N HIS A 35 15.69 1.32 -41.72
CA HIS A 35 15.31 2.33 -42.73
C HIS A 35 16.54 2.94 -43.43
N LEU A 36 17.62 3.15 -42.67
CA LEU A 36 18.87 3.70 -43.23
C LEU A 36 19.58 2.69 -44.15
N ALA A 37 19.47 1.39 -43.87
CA ALA A 37 20.00 0.34 -44.73
C ALA A 37 19.23 0.30 -46.07
N VAL A 38 17.89 0.32 -46.04
CA VAL A 38 17.05 0.35 -47.25
C VAL A 38 17.40 1.52 -48.17
N ILE A 39 17.51 2.74 -47.62
CA ILE A 39 17.88 3.94 -48.39
C ILE A 39 19.29 3.80 -48.98
N ARG A 40 20.24 3.25 -48.21
CA ARG A 40 21.63 3.08 -48.63
C ARG A 40 21.76 2.09 -49.78
N HIS A 41 21.10 0.93 -49.69
CA HIS A 41 21.10 -0.07 -50.76
C HIS A 41 20.50 0.50 -52.05
N HIS A 42 19.37 1.19 -51.95
CA HIS A 42 18.75 1.83 -53.10
C HIS A 42 19.64 2.91 -53.73
N ALA A 43 20.24 3.78 -52.92
CA ALA A 43 21.15 4.81 -53.38
C ALA A 43 22.36 4.22 -54.14
N VAL A 44 22.96 3.16 -53.62
CA VAL A 44 24.10 2.49 -54.27
C VAL A 44 23.67 1.78 -55.56
N ALA A 45 22.50 1.13 -55.57
CA ALA A 45 21.96 0.50 -56.79
C ALA A 45 21.76 1.54 -57.91
N ARG A 46 21.16 2.70 -57.60
CA ARG A 46 20.99 3.79 -58.58
C ARG A 46 22.31 4.40 -59.05
N MET A 47 23.30 4.51 -58.17
CA MET A 47 24.66 4.94 -58.56
C MET A 47 25.36 3.93 -59.47
N ARG A 48 25.13 2.62 -59.28
CA ARG A 48 25.63 1.57 -60.19
C ARG A 48 24.96 1.63 -61.56
N GLN A 49 23.69 2.06 -61.61
CA GLN A 49 22.93 2.29 -62.84
C GLN A 49 23.24 3.64 -63.53
N GLY A 50 24.23 4.41 -63.04
CA GLY A 50 24.70 5.64 -63.69
C GLY A 50 24.16 6.95 -63.11
N SER A 51 23.35 6.92 -62.05
CA SER A 51 22.91 8.15 -61.38
C SER A 51 24.08 8.84 -60.67
N ARG A 52 24.21 10.17 -60.77
CA ARG A 52 25.28 10.91 -60.10
C ARG A 52 24.99 11.10 -58.60
N PRO A 53 26.00 11.00 -57.71
CA PRO A 53 25.81 11.19 -56.27
C PRO A 53 25.23 12.57 -55.89
N ALA A 54 25.50 13.60 -56.68
CA ALA A 54 24.99 14.95 -56.45
C ALA A 54 23.47 15.05 -56.66
N ASP A 55 22.94 14.35 -57.66
CA ASP A 55 21.52 14.37 -58.02
C ASP A 55 20.71 13.57 -56.99
N LEU A 56 21.23 12.40 -56.59
CA LEU A 56 20.62 11.58 -55.52
C LEU A 56 20.66 12.27 -54.15
N ALA A 57 21.72 13.03 -53.86
CA ALA A 57 21.82 13.82 -52.63
C ALA A 57 20.72 14.89 -52.56
N ALA A 58 20.44 15.55 -53.69
CA ALA A 58 19.34 16.51 -53.81
C ALA A 58 17.97 15.82 -53.70
N GLU A 59 17.80 14.66 -54.34
CA GLU A 59 16.55 13.87 -54.31
C GLU A 59 16.19 13.37 -52.90
N TYR A 60 17.19 12.94 -52.12
CA TYR A 60 17.00 12.39 -50.77
C TYR A 60 17.14 13.42 -49.64
N GLY A 61 17.59 14.64 -49.94
CA GLY A 61 17.88 15.65 -48.92
C GLY A 61 19.06 15.28 -48.02
N LEU A 62 20.05 14.54 -48.54
CA LEU A 62 21.24 14.10 -47.82
C LEU A 62 22.47 14.91 -48.26
N ALA A 63 23.48 15.01 -47.38
CA ALA A 63 24.76 15.60 -47.77
C ALA A 63 25.46 14.76 -48.86
N ARG A 64 26.04 15.40 -49.88
CA ARG A 64 26.78 14.75 -50.97
C ARG A 64 27.87 13.79 -50.45
N ALA A 65 28.58 14.18 -49.39
CA ALA A 65 29.61 13.35 -48.75
C ALA A 65 29.09 12.00 -48.25
N THR A 66 27.82 11.94 -47.82
CA THR A 66 27.18 10.69 -47.36
C THR A 66 27.02 9.70 -48.50
N LEU A 67 26.61 10.17 -49.68
CA LEU A 67 26.41 9.35 -50.88
C LEU A 67 27.75 8.85 -51.42
N TYR A 68 28.78 9.69 -51.45
CA TYR A 68 30.14 9.26 -51.80
C TYR A 68 30.66 8.17 -50.85
N ARG A 69 30.48 8.34 -49.54
CA ARG A 69 30.88 7.33 -48.55
C ARG A 69 30.14 6.00 -48.74
N TRP A 70 28.85 6.04 -49.06
CA TRP A 70 28.08 4.82 -49.34
C TRP A 70 28.48 4.15 -50.64
N ARG A 71 28.79 4.94 -51.68
CA ARG A 71 29.35 4.42 -52.93
C ARG A 71 30.64 3.66 -52.68
N GLU A 72 31.57 4.23 -51.92
CA GLU A 72 32.84 3.56 -51.59
C GLU A 72 32.63 2.29 -50.78
N ARG A 73 31.73 2.31 -49.77
CA ARG A 73 31.38 1.09 -49.02
C ARG A 73 30.76 0.02 -49.91
N GLY A 74 29.90 0.42 -50.85
CA GLY A 74 29.27 -0.49 -51.80
C GLY A 74 30.24 -1.13 -52.78
N LYS A 75 31.46 -0.60 -52.96
CA LYS A 75 32.51 -1.29 -53.72
C LYS A 75 33.08 -2.49 -52.98
N ALA A 76 33.07 -2.46 -51.64
CA ALA A 76 33.53 -3.56 -50.79
C ALA A 76 32.48 -4.69 -50.61
N GLY A 77 31.24 -4.48 -51.09
CA GLY A 77 30.16 -5.46 -51.11
C GLY A 77 28.87 -4.95 -50.46
N ASP A 78 27.73 -5.53 -50.82
CA ASP A 78 26.42 -5.07 -50.34
C ASP A 78 26.22 -5.27 -48.83
N HIS A 79 26.90 -6.26 -48.22
CA HIS A 79 26.89 -6.49 -46.77
C HIS A 79 27.54 -5.32 -45.97
N GLU A 80 28.42 -4.52 -46.58
CA GLU A 80 28.97 -3.29 -45.96
C GLU A 80 27.95 -2.14 -45.93
N LEU A 81 26.83 -2.30 -46.64
CA LEU A 81 25.71 -1.38 -46.64
C LEU A 81 24.66 -1.72 -45.58
N GLU A 82 24.79 -2.85 -44.90
CA GLU A 82 23.96 -3.19 -43.75
C GLU A 82 24.26 -2.31 -42.53
N ALA A 83 23.36 -2.34 -41.55
CA ALA A 83 23.54 -1.62 -40.30
C ALA A 83 24.35 -2.47 -39.32
N ARG A 84 25.60 -2.08 -39.04
CA ARG A 84 26.40 -2.70 -37.98
C ARG A 84 26.07 -2.09 -36.62
N PRO A 85 25.91 -2.90 -35.56
CA PRO A 85 25.86 -2.40 -34.18
C PRO A 85 27.14 -1.61 -33.89
N GLY A 86 27.00 -0.32 -33.56
CA GLY A 86 28.14 0.54 -33.27
C GLY A 86 28.95 0.03 -32.07
N GLY A 87 30.20 -0.36 -32.30
CA GLY A 87 31.15 -0.75 -31.26
C GLY A 87 31.47 0.41 -30.33
N ARG A 88 30.81 0.45 -29.17
CA ARG A 88 31.35 1.06 -27.96
C ARG A 88 31.43 -0.04 -26.92
N THR A 89 32.61 -0.61 -26.71
CA THR A 89 32.85 -1.48 -25.56
C THR A 89 32.71 -0.64 -24.30
N PRO A 90 31.67 -0.83 -23.45
CA PRO A 90 31.66 -0.23 -22.14
C PRO A 90 32.66 -1.04 -21.32
N TYR A 91 33.66 -0.41 -20.70
CA TYR A 91 34.53 -1.05 -19.71
C TYR A 91 33.65 -1.67 -18.60
N LYS A 92 33.31 -2.95 -18.74
CA LYS A 92 32.45 -3.68 -17.81
C LYS A 92 33.33 -4.27 -16.73
N MET A 93 33.55 -3.49 -15.67
CA MET A 93 33.85 -4.08 -14.36
C MET A 93 32.71 -5.05 -14.03
N LEU A 94 33.04 -6.33 -13.80
CA LEU A 94 32.07 -7.39 -13.50
C LEU A 94 31.21 -7.00 -12.28
N PRO A 95 29.93 -7.40 -12.22
CA PRO A 95 29.05 -7.11 -11.09
C PRO A 95 29.66 -7.47 -9.73
N GLU A 96 30.37 -8.59 -9.65
CA GLU A 96 31.03 -9.10 -8.46
C GLU A 96 32.14 -8.15 -8.00
N SER A 97 32.98 -7.68 -8.92
CA SER A 97 34.04 -6.71 -8.64
C SER A 97 33.48 -5.35 -8.17
N ARG A 98 32.30 -4.97 -8.65
CA ARG A 98 31.61 -3.74 -8.18
C ARG A 98 31.09 -3.89 -6.76
N ARG A 99 30.60 -5.07 -6.39
CA ARG A 99 30.16 -5.38 -5.03
C ARG A 99 31.35 -5.34 -4.06
N VAL A 100 32.44 -6.01 -4.38
CA VAL A 100 33.68 -6.00 -3.58
C VAL A 100 34.24 -4.58 -3.44
N LEU A 101 34.24 -3.80 -4.53
CA LEU A 101 34.64 -2.40 -4.48
C LEU A 101 33.73 -1.57 -3.58
N ARG A 102 32.41 -1.77 -3.66
CA ARG A 102 31.46 -1.07 -2.80
C ARG A 102 31.71 -1.40 -1.34
N GLU A 103 31.84 -2.68 -1.00
CA GLU A 103 32.12 -3.16 0.36
C GLU A 103 33.42 -2.55 0.92
N ALA A 104 34.50 -2.53 0.12
CA ALA A 104 35.74 -1.88 0.50
C ALA A 104 35.59 -0.38 0.77
N LEU A 105 34.79 0.32 -0.04
CA LEU A 105 34.55 1.77 0.12
C LEU A 105 33.62 2.12 1.30
N LEU A 106 32.92 1.14 1.89
CA LEU A 106 32.19 1.32 3.15
C LEU A 106 33.14 1.30 4.36
N ALA A 107 34.33 0.70 4.22
CA ALA A 107 35.32 0.66 5.29
C ALA A 107 36.12 1.96 5.41
N ASP A 108 36.70 2.19 6.60
CA ASP A 108 37.69 3.25 6.81
C ASP A 108 38.95 2.97 5.96
N PRO A 109 39.39 3.90 5.10
CA PRO A 109 40.57 3.70 4.26
C PRO A 109 41.85 3.38 5.06
N ARG A 110 41.94 3.79 6.33
CA ARG A 110 43.07 3.46 7.22
C ARG A 110 43.12 1.96 7.52
N ARG A 111 41.97 1.29 7.66
CA ARG A 111 41.88 -0.18 7.85
C ARG A 111 42.35 -0.95 6.62
N LEU A 112 42.36 -0.30 5.46
CA LEU A 112 42.87 -0.85 4.20
C LEU A 112 44.32 -0.45 3.91
N GLY A 113 45.04 0.10 4.89
CA GLY A 113 46.44 0.50 4.74
C GLY A 113 46.67 1.77 3.90
N LEU A 114 45.63 2.54 3.57
CA LEU A 114 45.75 3.68 2.65
C LEU A 114 46.25 5.00 3.31
N GLY A 115 46.47 5.00 4.63
CA GLY A 115 47.12 6.10 5.38
C GLY A 115 46.36 7.43 5.45
N ARG A 116 45.15 7.53 4.87
CA ARG A 116 44.31 8.73 4.94
C ARG A 116 42.97 8.44 5.61
N PRO A 117 42.41 9.37 6.42
CA PRO A 117 41.20 9.13 7.21
C PRO A 117 39.89 9.26 6.42
N LEU A 118 39.94 9.79 5.20
CA LEU A 118 38.79 9.99 4.31
C LEU A 118 39.08 9.47 2.90
N TRP A 119 38.05 8.92 2.25
CA TRP A 119 38.11 8.60 0.83
C TRP A 119 38.16 9.88 0.00
N SER A 120 39.04 9.90 -1.00
CA SER A 120 39.07 10.95 -2.02
C SER A 120 39.09 10.30 -3.40
N ARG A 121 38.74 11.05 -4.45
CA ARG A 121 38.79 10.54 -5.82
C ARG A 121 40.17 9.98 -6.19
N ALA A 122 41.25 10.64 -5.74
CA ALA A 122 42.61 10.16 -5.95
C ALA A 122 42.90 8.87 -5.17
N LEU A 123 42.40 8.77 -3.93
CA LEU A 123 42.59 7.59 -3.09
C LEU A 123 41.85 6.36 -3.63
N VAL A 124 40.63 6.55 -4.13
CA VAL A 124 39.86 5.47 -4.77
C VAL A 124 40.54 5.03 -6.08
N ALA A 125 41.03 5.98 -6.88
CA ALA A 125 41.77 5.65 -8.10
C ALA A 125 43.05 4.85 -7.79
N ARG A 126 43.76 5.20 -6.71
CA ARG A 126 44.93 4.47 -6.24
C ARG A 126 44.54 3.06 -5.78
N TYR A 127 43.52 2.93 -4.94
CA TYR A 127 43.01 1.65 -4.47
C TYR A 127 42.62 0.71 -5.63
N LEU A 128 41.92 1.22 -6.64
CA LEU A 128 41.54 0.46 -7.83
C LEU A 128 42.75 0.01 -8.66
N ARG A 129 43.78 0.85 -8.75
CA ARG A 129 45.01 0.50 -9.45
C ARG A 129 45.78 -0.60 -8.71
N GLU A 130 45.89 -0.49 -7.39
CA GLU A 130 46.65 -1.42 -6.56
C GLU A 130 45.95 -2.77 -6.40
N GLN A 131 44.64 -2.77 -6.12
CA GLN A 131 43.89 -3.99 -5.77
C GLN A 131 43.21 -4.66 -6.97
N ALA A 132 42.75 -3.88 -7.94
CA ALA A 132 42.01 -4.40 -9.09
C ALA A 132 42.77 -4.26 -10.42
N ARG A 133 43.98 -3.67 -10.41
CA ARG A 133 44.75 -3.33 -11.62
C ARG A 133 43.93 -2.52 -12.65
N VAL A 134 42.95 -1.76 -12.17
CA VAL A 134 42.03 -0.97 -12.99
C VAL A 134 42.44 0.51 -12.97
N VAL A 135 42.65 1.09 -14.14
CA VAL A 135 42.93 2.52 -14.31
C VAL A 135 41.70 3.23 -14.87
N LEU A 136 41.11 4.14 -14.10
CA LEU A 136 39.96 4.94 -14.54
C LEU A 136 40.31 6.42 -14.62
N SER A 137 39.81 7.07 -15.67
CA SER A 137 39.80 8.53 -15.73
C SER A 137 38.90 9.11 -14.64
N GLY A 138 39.16 10.36 -14.21
CA GLY A 138 38.34 11.01 -13.19
C GLY A 138 36.85 11.08 -13.55
N LYS A 139 36.52 11.18 -14.84
CA LYS A 139 35.13 11.16 -15.35
C LYS A 139 34.48 9.80 -15.17
N HIS A 140 35.17 8.72 -15.54
CA HIS A 140 34.65 7.35 -15.40
C HIS A 140 34.56 6.93 -13.93
N LEU A 141 35.52 7.33 -13.10
CA LEU A 141 35.49 7.06 -11.67
C LEU A 141 34.28 7.72 -10.99
N ARG A 142 33.92 8.95 -11.39
CA ARG A 142 32.70 9.61 -10.90
C ARG A 142 31.43 8.85 -11.29
N VAL A 143 31.35 8.35 -12.53
CA VAL A 143 30.21 7.55 -13.00
C VAL A 143 30.11 6.26 -12.20
N LEU A 144 31.24 5.57 -11.96
CA LEU A 144 31.30 4.37 -11.15
C LEU A 144 30.81 4.62 -9.72
N LEU A 145 31.33 5.64 -9.04
CA LEU A 145 30.90 5.95 -7.66
C LEU A 145 29.40 6.31 -7.58
N ARG A 146 28.86 6.99 -8.61
CA ARG A 146 27.41 7.23 -8.71
C ARG A 146 26.61 5.94 -8.88
N GLN A 147 27.07 5.01 -9.71
CA GLN A 147 26.44 3.71 -9.89
C GLN A 147 26.45 2.87 -8.60
N LEU A 148 27.46 3.05 -7.74
CA LEU A 148 27.55 2.37 -6.44
C LEU A 148 26.73 3.05 -5.33
N GLY A 149 26.11 4.21 -5.61
CA GLY A 149 25.42 5.03 -4.61
C GLY A 149 26.35 5.76 -3.64
N LEU A 150 27.66 5.82 -3.92
CA LEU A 150 28.69 6.42 -3.07
C LEU A 150 29.15 7.78 -3.60
N TRP A 151 28.29 8.48 -4.34
CA TRP A 151 28.57 9.81 -4.86
C TRP A 151 27.30 10.65 -5.01
N PRO A 152 27.32 11.90 -4.54
CA PRO A 152 26.22 12.83 -4.76
C PRO A 152 25.93 13.04 -6.26
N ALA A 153 24.65 12.96 -6.65
CA ALA A 153 24.25 13.20 -8.03
C ALA A 153 24.65 14.63 -8.51
N SER A 154 24.65 15.62 -7.62
CA SER A 154 24.99 17.04 -7.91
C SER A 154 26.22 17.56 -7.12
N GLY A 155 26.78 18.69 -7.58
CA GLY A 155 28.06 19.27 -7.13
C GLY A 155 27.98 20.26 -5.96
N LEU A 156 26.84 20.93 -5.80
CA LEU A 156 26.48 21.87 -4.72
C LEU A 156 25.02 21.56 -4.34
N PRO A 157 24.64 21.74 -3.06
CA PRO A 157 23.58 20.97 -2.44
C PRO A 157 22.22 21.35 -3.00
N THR A 158 21.38 20.33 -3.07
CA THR A 158 19.91 20.37 -3.24
C THR A 158 19.21 21.40 -2.33
N TYR A 159 19.92 21.98 -1.37
CA TYR A 159 19.42 23.02 -0.50
C TYR A 159 19.24 24.39 -1.18
N ALA A 160 20.13 24.77 -2.12
CA ALA A 160 19.96 26.00 -2.90
C ALA A 160 18.67 25.99 -3.76
N GLU A 161 18.31 24.79 -4.18
CA GLU A 161 17.10 24.50 -4.94
C GLU A 161 15.85 24.47 -4.02
N GLN A 162 16.00 24.21 -2.71
CA GLN A 162 14.87 24.10 -1.79
C GLN A 162 14.42 25.43 -1.17
N CYS A 163 15.27 26.47 -1.23
CA CYS A 163 15.01 27.75 -0.61
C CYS A 163 15.30 28.89 -1.59
N ALA A 164 14.25 29.61 -1.99
CA ALA A 164 14.32 30.76 -2.91
C ALA A 164 15.22 31.90 -2.40
N LYS A 165 15.60 31.91 -1.12
CA LYS A 165 16.52 32.87 -0.52
C LYS A 165 18.00 32.49 -0.65
N VAL A 166 18.31 31.29 -1.14
CA VAL A 166 19.72 30.89 -1.29
C VAL A 166 20.44 31.71 -2.37
N PRO A 167 19.84 32.06 -3.52
CA PRO A 167 20.43 33.02 -4.44
C PRO A 167 20.76 34.39 -3.78
N GLU A 168 19.83 34.95 -3.01
CA GLU A 168 20.04 36.20 -2.25
C GLU A 168 21.17 36.05 -1.21
N TRP A 169 21.16 34.95 -0.46
CA TRP A 169 22.22 34.63 0.51
C TRP A 169 23.58 34.41 -0.16
N LEU A 170 23.62 33.80 -1.35
CA LEU A 170 24.84 33.64 -2.14
C LEU A 170 25.36 34.99 -2.66
N ALA A 171 24.48 35.92 -3.00
CA ALA A 171 24.82 37.26 -3.45
C ALA A 171 25.32 38.16 -2.31
N GLU A 172 24.69 38.09 -1.14
CA GLU A 172 24.93 39.01 -0.03
C GLU A 172 25.83 38.40 1.07
N GLU A 173 25.41 37.30 1.67
CA GLU A 173 26.05 36.74 2.88
C GLU A 173 27.24 35.84 2.56
N PHE A 174 27.19 35.06 1.48
CA PHE A 174 28.32 34.21 1.08
C PHE A 174 29.56 35.03 0.71
N GLY A 175 29.38 36.23 0.18
CA GLY A 175 30.46 37.19 -0.04
C GLY A 175 31.18 37.54 1.27
N ARG A 176 30.42 37.82 2.33
CA ARG A 176 30.97 38.10 3.68
C ARG A 176 31.67 36.89 4.29
N VAL A 177 31.06 35.70 4.15
CA VAL A 177 31.67 34.44 4.60
C VAL A 177 32.99 34.19 3.89
N ARG A 178 33.04 34.43 2.57
CA ARG A 178 34.26 34.29 1.78
C ARG A 178 35.34 35.28 2.22
N ALA A 179 35.00 36.55 2.36
CA ALA A 179 35.94 37.58 2.82
C ALA A 179 36.54 37.24 4.19
N ARG A 180 35.71 36.77 5.13
CA ARG A 180 36.16 36.32 6.46
C ARG A 180 37.06 35.08 6.39
N ALA A 181 36.74 34.14 5.51
CA ALA A 181 37.54 32.94 5.31
C ALA A 181 38.90 33.27 4.67
N GLU A 182 38.92 34.17 3.69
CA GLU A 182 40.14 34.67 3.04
C GLU A 182 41.04 35.41 4.03
N ALA A 183 40.49 36.27 4.89
CA ALA A 183 41.24 36.95 5.95
C ALA A 183 41.91 35.98 6.96
N GLN A 184 41.38 34.76 7.10
CA GLN A 184 41.90 33.72 8.00
C GLN A 184 42.73 32.66 7.25
N ALA A 185 43.00 32.85 5.95
CA ALA A 185 43.59 31.83 5.08
C ALA A 185 42.88 30.46 5.17
N ALA A 186 41.58 30.47 5.44
CA ALA A 186 40.78 29.31 5.77
C ALA A 186 39.98 28.83 4.54
N PRO A 187 40.13 27.57 4.09
CA PRO A 187 39.32 27.04 3.01
C PRO A 187 37.86 26.86 3.42
N VAL A 188 36.95 27.19 2.49
CA VAL A 188 35.51 27.00 2.65
C VAL A 188 35.07 25.66 2.03
N PHE A 189 34.30 24.89 2.78
CA PHE A 189 33.74 23.61 2.38
C PHE A 189 32.22 23.59 2.54
N PHE A 190 31.55 22.84 1.67
CA PHE A 190 30.18 22.40 1.85
C PHE A 190 30.17 20.99 2.42
N LEU A 191 29.42 20.79 3.50
CA LEU A 191 29.08 19.49 4.03
C LEU A 191 27.83 18.95 3.32
N GLN A 192 27.86 17.67 2.99
CA GLN A 192 26.71 16.93 2.50
C GLN A 192 26.58 15.61 3.25
N ILE A 193 25.38 15.34 3.76
CA ILE A 193 25.03 14.09 4.44
C ILE A 193 23.95 13.41 3.59
N MET A 194 24.14 12.12 3.30
CA MET A 194 23.20 11.32 2.52
C MET A 194 22.94 9.99 3.22
N PRO A 195 21.67 9.61 3.47
CA PRO A 195 21.36 8.29 3.99
C PRO A 195 21.69 7.20 2.96
N LEU A 196 22.23 6.08 3.43
CA LEU A 196 22.50 4.88 2.65
C LEU A 196 21.70 3.69 3.24
N PRO A 197 21.40 2.65 2.45
CA PRO A 197 20.75 1.44 2.96
C PRO A 197 21.56 0.78 4.09
N GLY A 198 20.86 0.16 5.05
CA GLY A 198 21.47 -0.59 6.16
C GLY A 198 21.96 0.27 7.31
N GLU A 199 21.22 1.34 7.67
CA GLU A 199 21.57 2.25 8.77
C GLU A 199 22.94 2.90 8.60
N LEU A 200 23.30 3.24 7.36
CA LEU A 200 24.54 3.93 7.02
C LEU A 200 24.25 5.34 6.50
N GLN A 201 25.25 6.20 6.56
CA GLN A 201 25.22 7.53 5.96
C GLN A 201 26.55 7.84 5.29
N LEU A 202 26.49 8.46 4.12
CA LEU A 202 27.62 9.05 3.42
C LEU A 202 27.76 10.51 3.86
N MET A 203 28.86 10.83 4.52
CA MET A 203 29.23 12.21 4.84
C MET A 203 30.35 12.65 3.89
N SER A 204 30.13 13.75 3.17
CA SER A 204 31.05 14.27 2.17
C SER A 204 31.30 15.75 2.39
N ILE A 205 32.56 16.17 2.27
CA ILE A 205 32.94 17.58 2.19
C ILE A 205 33.41 17.93 0.78
N VAL A 206 33.00 19.09 0.30
CA VAL A 206 33.33 19.59 -1.04
C VAL A 206 33.83 21.02 -0.92
N ARG A 207 35.03 21.30 -1.43
CA ARG A 207 35.51 22.69 -1.47
C ARG A 207 34.62 23.49 -2.40
N THR A 208 34.33 24.74 -2.05
CA THR A 208 33.42 25.61 -2.82
C THR A 208 33.84 25.81 -4.28
N ASN A 209 35.14 25.70 -4.58
CA ASN A 209 35.69 25.73 -5.94
C ASN A 209 35.61 24.39 -6.70
N GLY A 210 35.00 23.35 -6.12
CA GLY A 210 34.81 22.02 -6.73
C GLY A 210 36.09 21.18 -6.87
N THR A 211 37.25 21.70 -6.49
CA THR A 211 38.56 21.04 -6.73
C THR A 211 38.84 19.86 -5.81
N GLN A 212 38.26 19.87 -4.60
CA GLN A 212 38.51 18.86 -3.57
C GLN A 212 37.20 18.31 -3.03
N ARG A 213 37.03 16.99 -3.12
CA ARG A 213 35.92 16.26 -2.50
C ARG A 213 36.47 15.05 -1.75
N SER A 214 36.08 14.94 -0.48
CA SER A 214 36.42 13.80 0.38
C SER A 214 35.17 13.31 1.09
N PHE A 215 35.08 12.02 1.36
CA PHE A 215 33.92 11.41 1.99
C PHE A 215 34.28 10.27 2.93
N ALA A 216 33.35 9.92 3.81
CA ALA A 216 33.35 8.71 4.62
C ALA A 216 31.94 8.13 4.67
N VAL A 217 31.86 6.81 4.84
CA VAL A 217 30.60 6.14 5.15
C VAL A 217 30.64 5.74 6.62
N LEU A 218 29.61 6.11 7.36
CA LEU A 218 29.51 5.95 8.80
C LEU A 218 28.11 5.42 9.19
N PRO A 219 27.92 4.85 10.38
CA PRO A 219 26.60 4.49 10.88
C PRO A 219 25.67 5.72 10.99
N ALA A 220 24.37 5.50 10.80
CA ALA A 220 23.32 6.49 10.99
C ALA A 220 22.91 6.52 12.48
N ASP A 221 23.33 7.56 13.19
CA ASP A 221 22.89 8.07 14.52
C ASP A 221 22.50 7.15 15.70
N ASN A 222 22.70 5.83 15.70
CA ASN A 222 22.34 4.98 16.85
C ASN A 222 23.35 3.89 17.26
N ALA A 223 24.61 3.93 16.79
CA ALA A 223 25.53 2.81 16.99
C ALA A 223 26.88 3.11 17.68
N VAL A 224 27.31 4.38 17.79
CA VAL A 224 28.63 4.78 18.36
C VAL A 224 28.52 6.18 18.99
N ASP A 225 29.29 6.46 20.04
CA ASP A 225 29.43 7.81 20.63
C ASP A 225 29.97 8.83 19.59
N ASP A 226 29.23 9.93 19.40
CA ASP A 226 29.56 11.11 18.54
C ASP A 226 30.17 10.81 17.14
N VAL A 227 29.45 10.02 16.31
CA VAL A 227 29.83 9.72 14.91
C VAL A 227 30.10 10.99 14.07
N HIS A 228 29.35 12.07 14.29
CA HIS A 228 29.55 13.35 13.59
C HIS A 228 30.85 14.03 14.02
N GLY A 229 31.18 13.98 15.31
CA GLY A 229 32.46 14.42 15.84
C GLY A 229 33.62 13.65 15.21
N GLU A 230 33.52 12.32 15.13
CA GLU A 230 34.53 11.48 14.49
C GLU A 230 34.78 11.91 13.03
N PHE A 231 33.71 12.15 12.27
CA PHE A 231 33.85 12.64 10.89
C PHE A 231 34.58 13.98 10.83
N LEU A 232 34.22 14.94 11.69
CA LEU A 232 34.85 16.26 11.73
C LEU A 232 36.32 16.15 12.14
N ASP A 233 36.68 15.26 13.06
CA ASP A 233 38.08 14.99 13.43
C ASP A 233 38.86 14.42 12.25
N ARG A 234 38.29 13.49 11.49
CA ARG A 234 38.90 12.96 10.26
C ARG A 234 39.11 14.06 9.22
N VAL A 235 38.19 15.02 9.10
CA VAL A 235 38.34 16.19 8.24
C VAL A 235 39.48 17.09 8.72
N LEU A 236 39.50 17.44 10.01
CA LEU A 236 40.50 18.31 10.60
C LEU A 236 41.90 17.68 10.62
N ALA A 237 42.00 16.35 10.75
CA ALA A 237 43.28 15.62 10.69
C ALA A 237 43.95 15.73 9.31
N THR A 238 43.20 16.01 8.24
CA THR A 238 43.77 16.21 6.90
C THR A 238 44.37 17.60 6.69
N ARG A 239 44.31 18.49 7.69
CA ARG A 239 44.61 19.93 7.55
C ARG A 239 45.24 20.51 8.82
N THR A 240 46.09 21.52 8.67
CA THR A 240 46.75 22.20 9.79
C THR A 240 46.00 23.48 10.20
N GLY A 241 45.47 24.26 9.26
CA GLY A 241 44.71 25.50 9.51
C GLY A 241 43.20 25.34 9.77
N PRO A 242 42.50 26.44 10.12
CA PRO A 242 41.06 26.46 10.35
C PRO A 242 40.26 26.29 9.05
N ILE A 243 39.01 25.86 9.16
CA ILE A 243 38.10 25.70 8.02
C ILE A 243 36.76 26.41 8.24
N PHE A 244 36.13 26.83 7.15
CA PHE A 244 34.73 27.25 7.14
C PHE A 244 33.89 26.11 6.59
N LEU A 245 32.89 25.66 7.35
CA LEU A 245 32.01 24.58 6.97
C LEU A 245 30.59 25.11 6.79
N ILE A 246 30.11 25.09 5.56
CA ILE A 246 28.74 25.41 5.20
C ILE A 246 27.90 24.14 5.25
N THR A 247 26.81 24.18 5.99
CA THR A 247 25.87 23.06 6.11
C THR A 247 24.42 23.55 5.92
N ASP A 248 23.54 22.60 5.63
CA ASP A 248 22.10 22.78 5.65
C ASP A 248 21.63 23.38 7.01
N PRO A 249 20.43 23.99 7.08
CA PRO A 249 19.85 24.50 8.31
C PRO A 249 19.64 23.35 9.30
N LEU A 250 19.52 23.71 10.58
CA LEU A 250 19.34 22.81 11.73
C LEU A 250 17.96 22.12 11.77
N ILE A 251 17.45 21.65 10.64
CA ILE A 251 16.14 21.01 10.50
C ILE A 251 16.26 19.50 10.70
N ALA A 252 17.27 18.86 10.10
CA ALA A 252 17.50 17.42 10.25
C ALA A 252 18.23 17.11 11.58
N PRO A 253 17.90 15.99 12.27
CA PRO A 253 18.63 15.54 13.46
C PRO A 253 20.14 15.43 13.25
N SER A 254 20.57 14.85 12.13
CA SER A 254 21.99 14.71 11.76
C SER A 254 22.69 16.07 11.62
N THR A 255 22.03 17.06 11.03
CA THR A 255 22.58 18.42 10.90
C THR A 255 22.69 19.14 12.26
N ARG A 256 21.75 18.88 13.20
CA ARG A 256 21.85 19.36 14.58
C ARG A 256 23.01 18.72 15.33
N ALA A 257 23.19 17.41 15.16
CA ALA A 257 24.29 16.68 15.77
C ALA A 257 25.65 17.15 15.23
N VAL A 258 25.77 17.37 13.92
CA VAL A 258 26.96 18.02 13.31
C VAL A 258 27.20 19.39 13.91
N ALA A 259 26.18 20.21 14.08
CA ALA A 259 26.36 21.54 14.64
C ALA A 259 26.83 21.51 16.11
N ALA A 260 26.31 20.58 16.91
CA ALA A 260 26.79 20.33 18.27
C ALA A 260 28.27 19.87 18.28
N ALA A 261 28.62 18.92 17.42
CA ALA A 261 29.98 18.43 17.27
C ALA A 261 30.96 19.50 16.75
N ALA A 262 30.50 20.37 15.86
CA ALA A 262 31.25 21.51 15.31
C ALA A 262 31.51 22.59 16.36
N ARG A 263 30.53 22.90 17.22
CA ARG A 263 30.69 23.88 18.32
C ARG A 263 31.80 23.49 19.29
N ARG A 264 31.96 22.19 19.57
CA ARG A 264 33.08 21.67 20.38
C ARG A 264 34.45 21.86 19.74
N ARG A 265 34.51 22.20 18.44
CA ARG A 265 35.71 22.37 17.62
C ARG A 265 35.86 23.80 17.06
N SER A 266 35.20 24.77 17.70
CA SER A 266 35.09 26.16 17.24
C SER A 266 36.44 26.88 17.05
N SER A 267 37.51 26.42 17.70
CA SER A 267 38.87 26.95 17.54
C SER A 267 39.48 26.67 16.15
N ARG A 268 39.02 25.63 15.46
CA ARG A 268 39.54 25.22 14.13
C ARG A 268 38.45 25.07 13.07
N LEU A 269 37.18 25.26 13.44
CA LEU A 269 36.04 25.08 12.55
C LEU A 269 35.00 26.18 12.78
N THR A 270 34.77 26.99 11.76
CA THR A 270 33.68 27.98 11.73
C THR A 270 32.50 27.39 10.98
N LEU A 271 31.37 27.21 11.66
CA LEU A 271 30.14 26.68 11.07
C LEU A 271 29.28 27.81 10.50
N VAL A 272 28.78 27.63 9.27
CA VAL A 272 27.89 28.57 8.58
C VAL A 272 26.66 27.80 8.09
N HIS A 273 25.47 28.35 8.32
CA HIS A 273 24.21 27.73 7.92
C HIS A 273 23.61 28.41 6.69
N LEU A 274 23.03 27.61 5.80
CA LEU A 274 22.18 28.10 4.71
C LEU A 274 20.79 28.53 5.24
N PRO A 275 20.10 29.49 4.56
CA PRO A 275 18.82 30.04 5.02
C PRO A 275 17.65 29.05 4.89
N ALA A 276 16.84 28.88 5.95
CA ALA A 276 15.68 27.99 6.00
C ALA A 276 14.57 28.31 4.96
N PRO A 277 14.02 27.33 4.21
CA PRO A 277 12.82 27.55 3.39
C PRO A 277 11.58 27.71 4.27
N ARG A 278 10.81 28.78 4.06
CA ARG A 278 9.66 29.14 4.92
C ARG A 278 8.57 28.07 5.03
N ASP A 279 8.35 27.22 4.01
CA ASP A 279 7.20 26.27 3.99
C ASP A 279 7.55 24.78 3.83
N ALA A 280 8.74 24.41 3.36
CA ALA A 280 9.10 23.00 3.15
C ALA A 280 9.71 22.34 4.40
N GLY A 281 10.44 23.10 5.20
CA GLY A 281 11.10 22.60 6.41
C GLY A 281 10.11 22.22 7.51
N VAL A 282 9.08 23.04 7.71
CA VAL A 282 8.05 22.82 8.73
C VAL A 282 7.19 21.61 8.39
N ARG A 283 6.72 21.47 7.13
CA ARG A 283 5.90 20.32 6.72
C ARG A 283 6.66 19.01 6.72
N THR A 284 7.93 19.01 6.30
CA THR A 284 8.76 17.80 6.28
C THR A 284 9.15 17.37 7.69
N ALA A 285 9.50 18.32 8.57
CA ALA A 285 9.80 18.05 9.98
C ALA A 285 8.56 17.61 10.76
N LEU A 286 7.40 18.25 10.55
CA LEU A 286 6.13 17.82 11.15
C LEU A 286 5.74 16.39 10.71
N ARG A 287 6.00 16.03 9.44
CA ARG A 287 5.76 14.67 8.94
C ARG A 287 6.72 13.64 9.52
N GLN A 288 8.00 13.96 9.66
CA GLN A 288 8.98 13.08 10.33
C GLN A 288 8.68 12.93 11.83
N SER A 289 8.23 14.00 12.49
CA SER A 289 7.73 13.93 13.87
C SER A 289 6.53 13.00 13.96
N ALA A 290 5.54 13.15 13.08
CA ALA A 290 4.37 12.28 13.02
C ALA A 290 4.73 10.81 12.75
N LEU A 291 5.73 10.53 11.89
CA LEU A 291 6.26 9.19 11.65
C LEU A 291 6.93 8.60 12.90
N THR A 292 7.66 9.43 13.65
CA THR A 292 8.35 9.00 14.88
C THR A 292 7.35 8.70 15.98
N GLU A 293 6.34 9.56 16.15
CA GLU A 293 5.22 9.33 17.07
C GLU A 293 4.45 8.07 16.71
N HIS A 294 4.16 7.86 15.42
CA HIS A 294 3.44 6.68 14.95
C HIS A 294 4.20 5.38 15.24
N ARG A 295 5.53 5.37 15.03
CA ARG A 295 6.40 4.25 15.42
C ARG A 295 6.38 3.97 16.93
N ALA A 296 6.43 5.02 17.75
CA ALA A 296 6.36 4.87 19.20
C ALA A 296 5.02 4.27 19.65
N VAL A 297 3.91 4.71 19.04
CA VAL A 297 2.57 4.15 19.29
C VAL A 297 2.49 2.69 18.84
N HIS A 298 3.00 2.36 17.65
CA HIS A 298 3.07 0.98 17.16
C HIS A 298 3.85 0.07 18.10
N ALA A 299 5.01 0.52 18.61
CA ALA A 299 5.82 -0.25 19.55
C ALA A 299 5.08 -0.51 20.88
N ARG A 300 4.38 0.50 21.43
CA ARG A 300 3.56 0.34 22.63
C ARG A 300 2.41 -0.64 22.42
N LEU A 301 1.73 -0.57 21.26
CA LEU A 301 0.67 -1.52 20.92
C LEU A 301 1.19 -2.95 20.78
N ARG A 302 2.35 -3.13 20.15
CA ARG A 302 3.02 -4.43 20.05
C ARG A 302 3.26 -5.03 21.44
N ALA A 303 3.87 -4.26 22.34
CA ALA A 303 4.11 -4.70 23.71
C ALA A 303 2.81 -5.04 24.47
N ALA A 304 1.74 -4.27 24.25
CA ALA A 304 0.44 -4.56 24.84
C ALA A 304 -0.16 -5.87 24.30
N VAL A 305 -0.02 -6.15 23.01
CA VAL A 305 -0.46 -7.41 22.39
C VAL A 305 0.35 -8.59 22.95
N ASP A 306 1.67 -8.45 23.08
CA ASP A 306 2.54 -9.50 23.59
C ASP A 306 2.20 -9.82 25.06
N ALA A 307 1.98 -8.81 25.90
CA ALA A 307 1.56 -9.00 27.29
C ALA A 307 0.19 -9.71 27.41
N VAL A 308 -0.77 -9.37 26.53
CA VAL A 308 -2.07 -10.04 26.49
C VAL A 308 -1.96 -11.48 25.97
N CYS A 309 -1.03 -11.76 25.04
CA CYS A 309 -0.74 -13.14 24.60
C CYS A 309 -0.26 -14.02 25.75
N GLU A 310 0.67 -13.52 26.57
CA GLU A 310 1.19 -14.23 27.73
C GLU A 310 0.09 -14.50 28.76
N GLU A 311 -0.70 -13.48 29.10
CA GLU A 311 -1.80 -13.59 30.05
C GLU A 311 -2.89 -14.56 29.56
N SER A 312 -3.25 -14.50 28.28
CA SER A 312 -4.17 -15.44 27.65
C SER A 312 -3.66 -16.89 27.70
N SER A 313 -2.36 -17.07 27.47
CA SER A 313 -1.72 -18.39 27.53
C SER A 313 -1.70 -18.95 28.96
N ALA A 314 -1.40 -18.10 29.95
CA ALA A 314 -1.44 -18.48 31.37
C ALA A 314 -2.87 -18.85 31.81
N LEU A 315 -3.87 -18.05 31.43
CA LEU A 315 -5.27 -18.35 31.73
C LEU A 315 -5.75 -19.65 31.07
N ALA A 316 -5.23 -19.94 29.88
CA ALA A 316 -5.50 -21.20 29.18
C ALA A 316 -4.83 -22.41 29.85
N GLN A 317 -3.84 -22.23 30.71
CA GLN A 317 -3.18 -23.29 31.47
C GLN A 317 -3.81 -23.49 32.87
N ASP A 318 -4.29 -22.41 33.50
CA ASP A 318 -4.90 -22.42 34.86
C ASP A 318 -6.35 -22.94 34.88
N ARG A 319 -6.65 -23.95 34.05
CA ARG A 319 -8.01 -24.50 33.93
C ARG A 319 -8.40 -25.31 35.16
N PRO A 320 -9.70 -25.30 35.54
CA PRO A 320 -10.19 -26.16 36.60
C PRO A 320 -10.12 -27.63 36.14
N LEU A 321 -9.13 -28.38 36.60
CA LEU A 321 -9.07 -29.83 36.43
C LEU A 321 -10.16 -30.47 37.30
N LEU A 322 -11.11 -31.18 36.66
CA LEU A 322 -12.13 -31.97 37.34
C LEU A 322 -11.45 -33.03 38.23
N GLY A 323 -11.52 -32.83 39.55
CA GLY A 323 -10.82 -33.63 40.57
C GLY A 323 -10.82 -33.02 41.98
N ARG A 324 -11.23 -31.75 42.13
CA ARG A 324 -11.45 -31.05 43.41
C ARG A 324 -12.89 -31.21 43.91
N PRO A 325 -13.18 -30.98 45.21
CA PRO A 325 -14.56 -30.97 45.71
C PRO A 325 -15.44 -30.03 44.88
N VAL A 326 -16.60 -30.55 44.46
CA VAL A 326 -17.45 -30.01 43.37
C VAL A 326 -17.80 -28.51 43.55
N ARG A 327 -18.04 -28.08 44.79
CA ARG A 327 -18.30 -26.67 45.13
C ARG A 327 -17.08 -25.74 44.97
N SER A 328 -15.87 -26.23 45.27
CA SER A 328 -14.63 -25.44 45.08
C SER A 328 -14.32 -25.25 43.59
N ALA A 329 -14.58 -26.26 42.77
CA ALA A 329 -14.43 -26.19 41.32
C ALA A 329 -15.37 -25.15 40.69
N LEU A 330 -16.60 -25.02 41.21
CA LEU A 330 -17.54 -23.98 40.77
C LEU A 330 -17.03 -22.57 41.09
N LEU A 331 -16.56 -22.32 42.31
CA LEU A 331 -16.04 -21.01 42.72
C LEU A 331 -14.78 -20.63 41.93
N ASP A 332 -13.88 -21.59 41.68
CA ASP A 332 -12.69 -21.40 40.83
C ASP A 332 -13.10 -21.06 39.38
N ALA A 333 -14.06 -21.77 38.80
CA ALA A 333 -14.56 -21.51 37.45
C ALA A 333 -15.22 -20.13 37.32
N VAL A 334 -15.97 -19.68 38.34
CA VAL A 334 -16.58 -18.33 38.38
C VAL A 334 -15.51 -17.24 38.44
N ARG A 335 -14.46 -17.45 39.25
CA ARG A 335 -13.32 -16.52 39.35
C ARG A 335 -12.58 -16.44 38.02
N LEU A 336 -12.22 -17.57 37.43
CA LEU A 336 -11.53 -17.65 36.14
C LEU A 336 -12.37 -17.03 35.02
N ARG A 337 -13.70 -17.18 35.04
CA ARG A 337 -14.59 -16.54 34.07
C ARG A 337 -14.51 -15.02 34.13
N ARG A 338 -14.49 -14.43 35.34
CA ARG A 338 -14.35 -12.97 35.50
C ARG A 338 -13.01 -12.49 34.95
N GLN A 339 -11.94 -13.23 35.19
CA GLN A 339 -10.61 -12.93 34.63
C GLN A 339 -10.61 -13.04 33.10
N ALA A 340 -11.23 -14.09 32.54
CA ALA A 340 -11.36 -14.28 31.09
C ALA A 340 -12.18 -13.18 30.41
N GLN A 341 -13.26 -12.72 31.06
CA GLN A 341 -14.07 -11.61 30.57
C GLN A 341 -13.27 -10.30 30.57
N ALA A 342 -12.58 -9.97 31.66
CA ALA A 342 -11.72 -8.78 31.74
C ALA A 342 -10.59 -8.83 30.70
N LEU A 343 -9.99 -10.00 30.48
CA LEU A 343 -9.00 -10.22 29.43
C LEU A 343 -9.60 -9.97 28.04
N ARG A 344 -10.79 -10.49 27.74
CA ARG A 344 -11.47 -10.27 26.45
C ARG A 344 -11.80 -8.79 26.21
N GLU A 345 -12.23 -8.07 27.24
CA GLU A 345 -12.47 -6.62 27.16
C GLU A 345 -11.17 -5.86 26.83
N ARG A 346 -10.05 -6.23 27.46
CA ARG A 346 -8.72 -5.70 27.13
C ARG A 346 -8.29 -6.05 25.70
N CYS A 347 -8.46 -7.30 25.25
CA CYS A 347 -8.20 -7.70 23.86
C CYS A 347 -9.01 -6.86 22.86
N SER A 348 -10.29 -6.62 23.18
CA SER A 348 -11.18 -5.79 22.36
C SER A 348 -10.69 -4.34 22.25
N ALA A 349 -10.22 -3.76 23.37
CA ALA A 349 -9.64 -2.43 23.40
C ALA A 349 -8.35 -2.34 22.57
N VAL A 350 -7.45 -3.33 22.71
CA VAL A 350 -6.20 -3.41 21.92
C VAL A 350 -6.49 -3.53 20.43
N ARG A 351 -7.46 -4.37 20.03
CA ARG A 351 -7.88 -4.51 18.63
C ARG A 351 -8.40 -3.18 18.06
N LYS A 352 -9.29 -2.49 18.78
CA LYS A 352 -9.81 -1.17 18.36
C LYS A 352 -8.69 -0.13 18.23
N ALA A 353 -7.71 -0.14 19.14
CA ALA A 353 -6.57 0.76 19.06
C ALA A 353 -5.67 0.46 17.84
N ALA A 354 -5.42 -0.81 17.54
CA ALA A 354 -4.67 -1.22 16.33
C ALA A 354 -5.40 -0.83 15.04
N GLU A 355 -6.72 -0.97 14.98
CA GLU A 355 -7.56 -0.53 13.86
C GLU A 355 -7.46 0.99 13.66
N ALA A 356 -7.51 1.78 14.75
CA ALA A 356 -7.40 3.22 14.70
C ALA A 356 -6.03 3.69 14.17
N VAL A 357 -4.94 3.07 14.65
CA VAL A 357 -3.57 3.35 14.19
C VAL A 357 -3.39 3.01 12.71
N THR A 358 -3.98 1.90 12.26
CA THR A 358 -3.97 1.47 10.85
C THR A 358 -4.77 2.43 9.96
N ALA A 359 -5.91 2.94 10.44
CA ALA A 359 -6.70 3.93 9.74
C ALA A 359 -5.92 5.25 9.59
N GLN A 360 -5.21 5.67 10.65
CA GLN A 360 -4.35 6.86 10.62
C GLN A 360 -3.18 6.69 9.65
N SER A 361 -2.44 5.58 9.68
CA SER A 361 -1.33 5.35 8.75
C SER A 361 -1.79 5.28 7.30
N ARG A 362 -2.95 4.67 7.03
CA ARG A 362 -3.58 4.66 5.70
C ARG A 362 -3.85 6.07 5.22
N GLN A 363 -4.40 6.93 6.08
CA GLN A 363 -4.72 8.31 5.72
C GLN A 363 -3.46 9.14 5.43
N THR A 364 -2.43 9.02 6.28
CA THR A 364 -1.14 9.69 6.07
C THR A 364 -0.45 9.23 4.79
N ALA A 365 -0.43 7.92 4.52
CA ALA A 365 0.12 7.35 3.29
C ALA A 365 -0.63 7.83 2.03
N LYS A 366 -1.97 7.93 2.10
CA LYS A 366 -2.79 8.51 1.02
C LYS A 366 -2.45 9.97 0.74
N GLN A 367 -2.27 10.78 1.78
CA GLN A 367 -1.94 12.20 1.65
C GLN A 367 -0.57 12.40 0.98
N VAL A 368 0.46 11.67 1.43
CA VAL A 368 1.80 11.72 0.83
C VAL A 368 1.78 11.19 -0.60
N ARG A 369 0.97 10.16 -0.89
CA ARG A 369 0.79 9.65 -2.26
C ARG A 369 0.15 10.69 -3.18
N ALA A 370 -0.83 11.44 -2.69
CA ALA A 370 -1.46 12.51 -3.46
C ALA A 370 -0.46 13.63 -3.80
N GLU A 371 0.37 14.04 -2.83
CA GLU A 371 1.44 15.02 -3.05
C GLU A 371 2.51 14.51 -4.03
N LEU A 372 2.92 13.25 -3.92
CA LEU A 372 3.83 12.63 -4.89
C LEU A 372 3.26 12.68 -6.30
N ASN A 373 1.97 12.38 -6.46
CA ASN A 373 1.30 12.44 -7.76
C ASN A 373 1.27 13.86 -8.34
N GLN A 374 0.99 14.86 -7.51
CA GLN A 374 1.05 16.28 -7.89
C GLN A 374 2.45 16.69 -8.32
N LEU A 375 3.50 16.29 -7.60
CA LEU A 375 4.88 16.57 -7.94
C LEU A 375 5.30 15.92 -9.27
N ILE A 376 4.93 14.65 -9.49
CA ILE A 376 5.18 13.94 -10.75
C ILE A 376 4.50 14.65 -11.93
N ALA A 377 3.24 15.07 -11.75
CA ALA A 377 2.49 15.77 -12.78
C ALA A 377 3.06 17.16 -13.09
N ALA A 378 3.40 17.95 -12.07
CA ALA A 378 4.03 19.26 -12.22
C ALA A 378 5.40 19.16 -12.93
N SER A 379 6.22 18.18 -12.56
CA SER A 379 7.55 17.93 -13.14
C SER A 379 7.51 17.60 -14.64
N ARG A 380 6.41 17.00 -15.12
CA ARG A 380 6.22 16.64 -16.54
C ARG A 380 5.65 17.77 -17.38
N ARG A 381 4.98 18.74 -16.76
CA ARG A 381 4.34 19.89 -17.42
C ARG A 381 5.20 21.16 -17.39
N SER A 382 6.28 21.20 -16.59
CA SER A 382 7.23 22.32 -16.57
C SER A 382 8.11 22.38 -17.83
N ASP A 383 8.54 23.58 -18.23
CA ASP A 383 9.44 23.84 -19.37
C ASP A 383 10.76 23.07 -19.33
N SER A 384 11.14 22.56 -18.16
CA SER A 384 12.34 21.77 -17.87
C SER A 384 12.37 20.39 -18.57
N LYS A 385 11.28 19.95 -19.22
CA LYS A 385 11.15 18.70 -20.02
C LYS A 385 11.79 17.45 -19.37
N ILE A 386 11.51 17.18 -18.10
CA ILE A 386 12.02 15.97 -17.42
C ILE A 386 11.51 14.72 -18.12
N GLY A 387 12.42 13.81 -18.45
CA GLY A 387 12.07 12.57 -19.14
C GLY A 387 11.31 11.61 -18.23
N ILE A 388 10.35 10.87 -18.79
CA ILE A 388 9.61 9.80 -18.07
C ILE A 388 10.59 8.80 -17.42
N THR A 389 11.72 8.52 -18.09
CA THR A 389 12.75 7.60 -17.58
C THR A 389 13.43 8.12 -16.32
N GLU A 390 13.63 9.43 -16.21
CA GLU A 390 14.26 10.06 -15.04
C GLU A 390 13.29 10.05 -13.86
N LEU A 391 12.00 10.33 -14.10
CA LEU A 391 10.96 10.19 -13.08
C LEU A 391 10.77 8.73 -12.64
N ALA A 392 10.90 7.77 -13.56
CA ALA A 392 10.85 6.34 -13.24
C ALA A 392 12.01 5.94 -12.33
N ALA A 393 13.22 6.42 -12.63
CA ALA A 393 14.38 6.19 -11.78
C ALA A 393 14.25 6.86 -10.39
N ALA A 394 13.70 8.07 -10.33
CA ALA A 394 13.50 8.83 -9.11
C ALA A 394 12.45 8.23 -8.16
N THR A 395 11.35 7.73 -8.72
CA THR A 395 10.20 7.22 -7.96
C THR A 395 10.25 5.72 -7.71
N GLY A 396 10.99 4.98 -8.53
CA GLY A 396 10.90 3.52 -8.62
C GLY A 396 9.61 3.02 -9.30
N MET A 397 8.80 3.92 -9.88
CA MET A 397 7.56 3.57 -10.58
C MET A 397 7.82 3.18 -12.03
N THR A 398 6.97 2.31 -12.58
CA THR A 398 7.02 1.98 -14.01
C THR A 398 6.66 3.19 -14.86
N ARG A 399 7.16 3.23 -16.10
CA ARG A 399 6.82 4.29 -17.07
C ARG A 399 5.31 4.42 -17.26
N ASN A 400 4.59 3.29 -17.28
CA ASN A 400 3.13 3.25 -17.39
C ASN A 400 2.45 3.87 -16.17
N ALA A 401 2.92 3.57 -14.96
CA ALA A 401 2.37 4.14 -13.74
C ALA A 401 2.59 5.67 -13.67
N ILE A 402 3.74 6.17 -14.13
CA ILE A 402 4.00 7.61 -14.23
C ILE A 402 3.08 8.27 -15.25
N ASN A 403 2.93 7.68 -16.44
CA ASN A 403 2.00 8.20 -17.45
C ASN A 403 0.55 8.25 -16.93
N LEU A 404 0.14 7.25 -16.17
CA LEU A 404 -1.18 7.21 -15.54
C LEU A 404 -1.34 8.34 -14.51
N VAL A 405 -0.34 8.57 -13.68
CA VAL A 405 -0.33 9.67 -12.68
C VAL A 405 -0.40 11.05 -13.36
N VAL A 406 0.41 11.27 -14.40
CA VAL A 406 0.44 12.54 -15.16
C VAL A 406 -0.90 12.81 -15.85
N ARG A 407 -1.56 11.76 -16.36
CA ARG A 407 -2.89 11.84 -17.00
C ARG A 407 -4.02 12.11 -16.01
N ARG A 408 -3.96 11.52 -14.81
CA ARG A 408 -5.02 11.62 -13.78
C ARG A 408 -4.93 12.87 -12.90
N THR A 409 -3.80 13.56 -12.86
CA THR A 409 -3.58 14.70 -11.95
C THR A 409 -3.71 16.01 -12.72
N THR A 410 -4.77 16.78 -12.46
CA THR A 410 -5.17 17.95 -13.25
C THR A 410 -4.89 19.32 -12.61
N ALA A 411 -4.49 19.38 -11.34
CA ALA A 411 -4.27 20.66 -10.65
C ALA A 411 -2.93 21.34 -11.03
N LEU A 412 -3.03 22.61 -11.44
CA LEU A 412 -1.91 23.54 -11.63
C LEU A 412 -1.60 24.32 -10.35
N SER A 413 -0.33 24.29 -9.95
CA SER A 413 0.46 25.48 -9.63
C SER A 413 1.93 25.09 -9.45
N PRO A 414 2.80 25.26 -10.46
CA PRO A 414 4.16 25.63 -10.16
C PRO A 414 4.12 27.11 -9.83
N GLN A 415 4.04 27.45 -8.54
CA GLN A 415 4.25 28.82 -8.09
C GLN A 415 5.68 29.32 -8.39
N TYR A 416 6.58 28.47 -8.90
CA TYR A 416 7.90 28.86 -9.38
C TYR A 416 8.37 27.90 -10.48
N PRO A 417 9.12 28.37 -11.49
CA PRO A 417 9.83 27.48 -12.41
C PRO A 417 10.92 26.71 -11.64
N MET A 418 10.64 25.46 -11.28
CA MET A 418 11.64 24.56 -10.66
C MET A 418 12.55 23.97 -11.74
N SER A 419 13.85 23.88 -11.43
CA SER A 419 14.80 23.23 -12.33
C SER A 419 14.55 21.72 -12.42
N ALA A 420 14.96 21.07 -13.53
CA ALA A 420 14.80 19.63 -13.69
C ALA A 420 15.42 18.79 -12.54
N PRO A 421 16.63 19.08 -12.05
CA PRO A 421 17.25 18.35 -10.93
C PRO A 421 16.49 18.50 -9.61
N GLU A 422 15.96 19.69 -9.34
CA GLU A 422 15.21 20.02 -8.13
C GLU A 422 13.90 19.24 -8.04
N ALA A 423 13.16 19.20 -9.15
CA ALA A 423 11.91 18.46 -9.21
C ALA A 423 12.14 16.94 -9.05
N ILE A 424 13.21 16.40 -9.66
CA ILE A 424 13.62 14.99 -9.49
C ILE A 424 13.94 14.67 -8.02
N ASN A 425 14.67 15.55 -7.32
CA ASN A 425 15.04 15.28 -5.93
C ASN A 425 13.83 15.34 -5.00
N ARG A 426 12.94 16.32 -5.19
CA ARG A 426 11.70 16.44 -4.42
C ARG A 426 10.79 15.23 -4.64
N VAL A 427 10.64 14.79 -5.89
CA VAL A 427 9.92 13.57 -6.24
C VAL A 427 10.55 12.33 -5.59
N SER A 428 11.88 12.22 -5.60
CA SER A 428 12.60 11.09 -5.00
C SER A 428 12.36 10.98 -3.49
N ARG A 429 12.48 12.10 -2.76
CA ARG A 429 12.25 12.15 -1.31
C ARG A 429 10.81 11.84 -0.94
N THR A 430 9.83 12.42 -1.63
CA THR A 430 8.42 12.12 -1.37
C THR A 430 8.08 10.66 -1.72
N ALA A 431 8.75 10.08 -2.73
CA ALA A 431 8.62 8.66 -3.05
C ALA A 431 9.23 7.73 -1.99
N GLU A 432 10.37 8.10 -1.41
CA GLU A 432 10.98 7.39 -0.27
C GLU A 432 10.07 7.43 0.95
N GLN A 433 9.56 8.61 1.31
CA GLN A 433 8.63 8.79 2.42
C GLN A 433 7.35 7.98 2.22
N TRP A 434 6.79 7.97 1.00
CA TRP A 434 5.62 7.15 0.69
C TRP A 434 5.91 5.65 0.84
N ARG A 435 7.09 5.18 0.42
CA ARG A 435 7.52 3.78 0.60
C ARG A 435 7.63 3.42 2.08
N GLU A 436 8.25 4.28 2.88
CA GLU A 436 8.40 4.07 4.32
C GLU A 436 7.05 4.03 5.05
N LEU A 437 6.14 4.97 4.76
CA LEU A 437 4.79 4.98 5.29
C LEU A 437 3.95 3.77 4.83
N SER A 438 4.15 3.32 3.59
CA SER A 438 3.47 2.13 3.07
C SER A 438 3.97 0.85 3.75
N ALA A 439 5.27 0.75 4.03
CA ALA A 439 5.84 -0.36 4.80
C ALA A 439 5.36 -0.34 6.26
N GLN A 440 5.24 0.84 6.87
CA GLN A 440 4.65 1.01 8.19
C GLN A 440 3.18 0.56 8.19
N HIS A 441 2.37 1.03 7.24
CA HIS A 441 0.97 0.62 7.12
C HIS A 441 0.82 -0.89 6.95
N GLN A 442 1.70 -1.53 6.18
CA GLN A 442 1.72 -3.00 6.08
C GLN A 442 2.07 -3.68 7.41
N SER A 443 2.93 -3.07 8.22
CA SER A 443 3.25 -3.57 9.56
C SER A 443 2.06 -3.42 10.51
N ASP A 444 1.34 -2.29 10.45
CA ASP A 444 0.13 -2.05 11.24
C ASP A 444 -0.99 -3.05 10.89
N LEU A 445 -1.14 -3.40 9.60
CA LEU A 445 -2.09 -4.43 9.17
C LEU A 445 -1.79 -5.80 9.79
N ARG A 446 -0.50 -6.14 9.95
CA ARG A 446 -0.09 -7.37 10.65
C ARG A 446 -0.41 -7.31 12.14
N LEU A 447 -0.29 -6.14 12.77
CA LEU A 447 -0.73 -5.94 14.16
C LEU A 447 -2.23 -6.13 14.33
N VAL A 448 -3.06 -5.60 13.42
CA VAL A 448 -4.52 -5.81 13.46
C VAL A 448 -4.87 -7.29 13.34
N ALA A 449 -4.19 -8.00 12.45
CA ALA A 449 -4.37 -9.45 12.31
C ALA A 449 -4.00 -10.18 13.61
N LEU A 450 -2.85 -9.84 14.22
CA LEU A 450 -2.42 -10.44 15.49
C LEU A 450 -3.38 -10.11 16.64
N ALA A 451 -3.81 -8.86 16.78
CA ALA A 451 -4.77 -8.45 17.80
C ALA A 451 -6.14 -9.14 17.64
N SER A 452 -6.55 -9.41 16.38
CA SER A 452 -7.78 -10.17 16.10
C SER A 452 -7.63 -11.64 16.51
N ASP A 453 -6.52 -12.29 16.17
CA ASP A 453 -6.22 -13.67 16.58
C ASP A 453 -6.19 -13.81 18.12
N VAL A 454 -5.58 -12.85 18.82
CA VAL A 454 -5.55 -12.82 20.29
C VAL A 454 -6.94 -12.62 20.88
N PHE A 455 -7.76 -11.76 20.28
CA PHE A 455 -9.16 -11.59 20.69
C PHE A 455 -9.97 -12.88 20.52
N ASP A 456 -9.80 -13.57 19.38
CA ASP A 456 -10.49 -14.82 19.09
C ASP A 456 -10.05 -15.94 20.05
N LYS A 457 -8.76 -16.01 20.38
CA LYS A 457 -8.21 -16.92 21.40
C LYS A 457 -8.79 -16.63 22.78
N ALA A 458 -8.81 -15.38 23.22
CA ALA A 458 -9.40 -15.00 24.51
C ALA A 458 -10.90 -15.33 24.56
N ALA A 459 -11.63 -15.10 23.47
CA ALA A 459 -13.05 -15.47 23.36
C ALA A 459 -13.25 -17.00 23.35
N ALA A 460 -12.32 -17.78 22.82
CA ALA A 460 -12.34 -19.24 22.91
C ALA A 460 -12.10 -19.71 24.35
N VAL A 461 -11.11 -19.14 25.06
CA VAL A 461 -10.83 -19.42 26.47
C VAL A 461 -12.04 -19.10 27.35
N GLU A 462 -12.66 -17.92 27.18
CA GLU A 462 -13.87 -17.55 27.92
C GLU A 462 -15.03 -18.53 27.67
N ARG A 463 -15.25 -18.94 26.41
CA ARG A 463 -16.28 -19.93 26.06
C ARG A 463 -16.02 -21.28 26.73
N GLN A 464 -14.76 -21.72 26.77
CA GLN A 464 -14.40 -22.97 27.43
C GLN A 464 -14.61 -22.90 28.94
N ILE A 465 -14.15 -21.83 29.60
CA ILE A 465 -14.35 -21.63 31.05
C ILE A 465 -15.86 -21.52 31.38
N ALA A 466 -16.64 -20.89 30.49
CA ALA A 466 -18.09 -20.87 30.62
C ALA A 466 -18.70 -22.28 30.57
N ALA A 467 -18.25 -23.12 29.64
CA ALA A 467 -18.69 -24.52 29.56
C ALA A 467 -18.27 -25.33 30.80
N ASP A 468 -17.05 -25.15 31.30
CA ASP A 468 -16.55 -25.84 32.49
C ASP A 468 -17.34 -25.43 33.74
N ARG A 469 -17.67 -24.14 33.87
CA ARG A 469 -18.57 -23.63 34.92
C ARG A 469 -19.95 -24.28 34.80
N ASP A 470 -20.51 -24.34 33.61
CA ASP A 470 -21.84 -24.89 33.36
C ASP A 470 -21.89 -26.39 33.75
N GLN A 471 -20.84 -27.14 33.43
CA GLN A 471 -20.66 -28.53 33.89
C GLN A 471 -20.54 -28.61 35.43
N ALA A 472 -19.78 -27.71 36.06
CA ALA A 472 -19.67 -27.66 37.52
C ALA A 472 -21.00 -27.32 38.21
N VAL A 473 -21.83 -26.45 37.63
CA VAL A 473 -23.19 -26.15 38.11
C VAL A 473 -24.06 -27.40 38.06
N ILE A 474 -24.05 -28.14 36.95
CA ILE A 474 -24.79 -29.40 36.80
C ILE A 474 -24.34 -30.42 37.85
N ALA A 475 -23.02 -30.60 38.03
CA ALA A 475 -22.46 -31.53 39.01
C ALA A 475 -22.80 -31.14 40.46
N CYS A 476 -22.74 -29.85 40.82
CA CYS A 476 -23.13 -29.38 42.15
C CYS A 476 -24.61 -29.64 42.43
N HIS A 477 -25.48 -29.48 41.42
CA HIS A 477 -26.89 -29.78 41.54
C HIS A 477 -27.16 -31.27 41.74
N GLN A 478 -26.51 -32.13 40.96
CA GLN A 478 -26.60 -33.59 41.11
C GLN A 478 -26.12 -34.07 42.49
N ALA A 479 -25.17 -33.36 43.11
CA ALA A 479 -24.71 -33.59 44.47
C ALA A 479 -25.66 -33.07 45.58
N GLY A 480 -26.82 -32.52 45.21
CA GLY A 480 -27.87 -32.09 46.15
C GLY A 480 -27.86 -30.61 46.53
N THR A 481 -27.08 -29.77 45.85
CA THR A 481 -27.05 -28.31 46.13
C THR A 481 -28.32 -27.63 45.59
N SER A 482 -28.95 -26.77 46.40
CA SER A 482 -30.17 -26.07 46.00
C SER A 482 -29.93 -25.08 44.86
N VAL A 483 -30.92 -24.87 43.99
CA VAL A 483 -30.83 -23.91 42.87
C VAL A 483 -30.53 -22.49 43.35
N ARG A 484 -31.07 -22.11 44.51
CA ARG A 484 -30.83 -20.80 45.13
C ARG A 484 -29.38 -20.62 45.58
N ASP A 485 -28.80 -21.66 46.16
CA ASP A 485 -27.39 -21.64 46.57
C ASP A 485 -26.45 -21.70 45.37
N LEU A 486 -26.81 -22.43 44.31
CA LEU A 486 -26.10 -22.44 43.04
C LEU A 486 -26.14 -21.09 42.34
N ALA A 487 -27.30 -20.44 42.29
CA ALA A 487 -27.45 -19.10 41.73
C ALA A 487 -26.57 -18.08 42.48
N ARG A 488 -26.52 -18.19 43.82
CA ARG A 488 -25.66 -17.36 44.68
C ARG A 488 -24.17 -17.63 44.43
N ASP A 489 -23.74 -18.89 44.48
CA ASP A 489 -22.33 -19.28 44.37
C ASP A 489 -21.79 -19.07 42.93
N ALA A 490 -22.63 -19.28 41.91
CA ALA A 490 -22.29 -19.03 40.51
C ALA A 490 -22.45 -17.56 40.08
N GLY A 491 -23.11 -16.73 40.91
CA GLY A 491 -23.38 -15.32 40.62
C GLY A 491 -24.24 -15.09 39.38
N VAL A 492 -25.23 -15.96 39.14
CA VAL A 492 -26.14 -15.90 37.98
C VAL A 492 -27.59 -16.01 38.43
N SER A 493 -28.54 -15.63 37.57
CA SER A 493 -29.96 -15.75 37.91
C SER A 493 -30.40 -17.20 38.05
N GLU A 494 -31.37 -17.46 38.93
CA GLU A 494 -31.98 -18.78 39.07
C GLU A 494 -32.53 -19.31 37.73
N ASN A 495 -33.09 -18.42 36.90
CA ASN A 495 -33.56 -18.76 35.55
C ASN A 495 -32.45 -19.32 34.64
N LEU A 496 -31.21 -18.81 34.74
CA LEU A 496 -30.09 -19.33 33.98
C LEU A 496 -29.64 -20.70 34.51
N ILE A 497 -29.71 -20.91 35.82
CA ILE A 497 -29.44 -22.21 36.45
C ILE A 497 -30.49 -23.24 36.00
N TYR A 498 -31.78 -22.89 36.01
CA TYR A 498 -32.86 -23.75 35.50
C TYR A 498 -32.68 -24.10 34.01
N ALA A 499 -32.18 -23.15 33.20
CA ALA A 499 -31.89 -23.40 31.79
C ALA A 499 -30.70 -24.36 31.59
N LEU A 500 -29.71 -24.33 32.50
CA LEU A 500 -28.48 -25.13 32.43
C LEU A 500 -28.64 -26.57 32.90
N ILE A 501 -29.39 -26.79 33.98
CA ILE A 501 -29.58 -28.14 34.55
C ILE A 501 -30.51 -28.99 33.66
N GLY A 502 -31.22 -28.38 32.72
CA GLY A 502 -32.26 -29.07 31.95
C GLY A 502 -33.44 -29.46 32.85
N PRO A 503 -34.42 -30.24 32.35
CA PRO A 503 -35.59 -30.57 33.14
C PRO A 503 -35.18 -31.25 34.45
N ILE A 504 -35.92 -30.97 35.52
CA ILE A 504 -35.96 -31.83 36.70
C ILE A 504 -36.15 -33.25 36.17
N THR A 505 -35.13 -34.11 36.22
CA THR A 505 -35.38 -35.55 36.15
C THR A 505 -36.40 -35.81 37.25
N PRO A 506 -37.60 -36.31 36.93
CA PRO A 506 -38.63 -36.50 37.94
C PRO A 506 -38.10 -37.53 38.93
N GLY A 507 -37.55 -37.04 40.03
CA GLY A 507 -37.55 -37.78 41.27
C GLY A 507 -39.01 -38.07 41.57
N ARG A 508 -39.38 -39.35 41.44
CA ARG A 508 -40.61 -39.98 41.97
C ARG A 508 -41.94 -39.93 41.20
N HIS A 509 -41.97 -39.59 39.91
CA HIS A 509 -43.12 -39.99 39.08
C HIS A 509 -42.64 -40.88 37.94
N GLY A 510 -43.00 -42.16 38.02
CA GLY A 510 -42.57 -43.19 37.09
C GLY A 510 -42.93 -42.85 35.65
N SER A 511 -41.99 -43.09 34.74
CA SER A 511 -42.23 -43.72 33.44
C SER A 511 -43.55 -43.36 32.74
N ASP A 512 -43.76 -42.07 32.44
CA ASP A 512 -44.76 -41.68 31.45
C ASP A 512 -44.06 -41.50 30.08
N PRO A 513 -44.09 -42.51 29.20
CA PRO A 513 -43.38 -42.49 27.92
C PRO A 513 -43.82 -41.32 27.02
N LEU A 514 -45.02 -40.79 27.27
CA LEU A 514 -45.61 -39.71 26.50
C LEU A 514 -44.99 -38.34 26.83
N LEU A 515 -44.65 -38.10 28.11
CA LEU A 515 -43.89 -36.92 28.54
C LEU A 515 -42.42 -36.97 28.09
N ALA A 516 -41.81 -38.17 28.05
CA ALA A 516 -40.46 -38.35 27.51
C ALA A 516 -40.42 -38.02 26.01
N ARG A 517 -41.41 -38.53 25.25
CA ARG A 517 -41.58 -38.20 23.83
C ARG A 517 -41.80 -36.71 23.60
N LEU A 518 -42.59 -36.04 24.45
CA LEU A 518 -42.77 -34.59 24.39
C LEU A 518 -41.44 -33.84 24.56
N GLY A 519 -40.59 -34.28 25.50
CA GLY A 519 -39.28 -33.69 25.74
C GLY A 519 -38.35 -33.79 24.51
N GLU A 520 -38.32 -34.95 23.85
CA GLU A 520 -37.53 -35.17 22.63
C GLU A 520 -38.00 -34.28 21.47
N VAL A 521 -39.32 -34.26 21.21
CA VAL A 521 -39.91 -33.46 20.13
C VAL A 521 -39.74 -31.97 20.41
N ALA A 522 -39.87 -31.54 21.67
CA ALA A 522 -39.62 -30.16 22.07
C ALA A 522 -38.15 -29.75 21.87
N ALA A 523 -37.18 -30.64 22.16
CA ALA A 523 -35.76 -30.39 21.91
C ALA A 523 -35.47 -30.23 20.40
N ARG A 524 -36.03 -31.12 19.57
CA ARG A 524 -35.95 -31.02 18.10
C ARG A 524 -36.56 -29.71 17.59
N TRP A 525 -37.69 -29.29 18.15
CA TRP A 525 -38.34 -28.03 17.79
C TRP A 525 -37.47 -26.82 18.15
N ARG A 526 -36.89 -26.77 19.36
CA ARG A 526 -35.99 -25.68 19.77
C ARG A 526 -34.76 -25.59 18.85
N SER A 527 -34.15 -26.73 18.52
CA SER A 527 -33.03 -26.78 17.56
C SER A 527 -33.44 -26.29 16.17
N ALA A 528 -34.61 -26.67 15.67
CA ALA A 528 -35.11 -26.21 14.38
C ALA A 528 -35.38 -24.69 14.38
N ARG A 529 -35.99 -24.16 15.45
CA ARG A 529 -36.23 -22.74 15.66
C ARG A 529 -34.94 -21.92 15.70
N ASP A 530 -33.89 -22.43 16.35
CA ASP A 530 -32.58 -21.77 16.39
C ASP A 530 -31.90 -21.73 15.02
N GLN A 531 -32.04 -22.80 14.23
CA GLN A 531 -31.57 -22.85 12.85
C GLN A 531 -32.33 -21.85 11.95
N THR A 532 -33.65 -21.77 12.07
CA THR A 532 -34.47 -20.77 11.37
C THR A 532 -34.07 -19.35 11.79
N GLY A 533 -33.87 -19.09 13.08
CA GLY A 533 -33.40 -17.81 13.60
C GLY A 533 -32.02 -17.42 13.05
N SER A 534 -31.11 -18.38 12.96
CA SER A 534 -29.77 -18.19 12.40
C SER A 534 -29.80 -17.95 10.88
N ALA A 535 -30.66 -18.66 10.15
CA ALA A 535 -30.88 -18.42 8.73
C ALA A 535 -31.48 -17.01 8.46
N ARG A 536 -32.42 -16.56 9.30
CA ARG A 536 -32.98 -15.20 9.24
C ARG A 536 -31.90 -14.13 9.45
N ARG A 537 -31.01 -14.30 10.43
CA ARG A 537 -29.89 -13.38 10.69
C ARG A 537 -28.91 -13.31 9.51
N ARG A 538 -28.45 -14.47 9.01
CA ARG A 538 -27.56 -14.55 7.84
C ARG A 538 -28.16 -13.83 6.62
N ARG A 539 -29.46 -14.00 6.37
CA ARG A 539 -30.16 -13.29 5.29
C ARG A 539 -30.21 -11.78 5.53
N ALA A 540 -30.47 -11.33 6.75
CA ALA A 540 -30.53 -9.91 7.08
C ALA A 540 -29.17 -9.22 6.88
N GLU A 541 -28.08 -9.86 7.31
CA GLU A 541 -26.71 -9.40 7.07
C GLU A 541 -26.39 -9.33 5.58
N GLN A 542 -26.77 -10.36 4.81
CA GLN A 542 -26.54 -10.38 3.36
C GLN A 542 -27.36 -9.30 2.62
N GLU A 543 -28.59 -9.05 3.04
CA GLU A 543 -29.44 -8.01 2.47
C GLU A 543 -28.83 -6.62 2.68
N GLU A 544 -28.17 -6.39 3.80
CA GLU A 544 -27.45 -5.14 4.06
C GLU A 544 -26.23 -4.98 3.14
N LEU A 545 -25.46 -6.05 2.90
CA LEU A 545 -24.37 -6.05 1.91
C LEU A 545 -24.90 -5.76 0.49
N ARG A 546 -26.04 -6.33 0.14
CA ARG A 546 -26.71 -6.04 -1.14
C ARG A 546 -27.11 -4.57 -1.25
N ARG A 547 -27.68 -3.97 -0.20
CA ARG A 547 -28.01 -2.54 -0.18
C ARG A 547 -26.78 -1.65 -0.36
N GLN A 548 -25.67 -2.00 0.28
CA GLN A 548 -24.39 -1.28 0.13
C GLN A 548 -23.85 -1.39 -1.29
N ALA A 549 -23.94 -2.56 -1.91
CA ALA A 549 -23.57 -2.75 -3.32
C ALA A 549 -24.43 -1.90 -4.26
N ILE A 550 -25.76 -1.87 -4.05
CA ILE A 550 -26.70 -1.04 -4.85
C ILE A 550 -26.37 0.45 -4.69
N ALA A 551 -26.10 0.90 -3.48
CA ALA A 551 -25.72 2.29 -3.22
C ALA A 551 -24.41 2.67 -3.93
N THR A 552 -23.44 1.75 -3.94
CA THR A 552 -22.17 1.92 -4.66
C THR A 552 -22.38 1.99 -6.17
N GLU A 553 -23.15 1.06 -6.75
CA GLU A 553 -23.50 1.07 -8.18
C GLU A 553 -24.22 2.37 -8.57
N THR A 554 -25.17 2.82 -7.74
CA THR A 554 -25.90 4.07 -7.96
C THR A 554 -24.97 5.28 -7.99
N SER A 555 -23.99 5.33 -7.07
CA SER A 555 -22.97 6.39 -7.04
C SER A 555 -22.06 6.36 -8.28
N CYS A 556 -21.63 5.17 -8.69
CA CYS A 556 -20.84 4.98 -9.92
C CYS A 556 -21.62 5.42 -11.17
N ARG A 557 -22.90 5.05 -11.27
CA ARG A 557 -23.78 5.46 -12.39
C ARG A 557 -23.98 6.97 -12.40
N ALA A 558 -24.21 7.59 -11.24
CA ALA A 558 -24.34 9.04 -11.14
C ALA A 558 -23.05 9.76 -11.58
N ARG A 559 -21.88 9.26 -11.18
CA ARG A 559 -20.59 9.80 -11.63
C ARG A 559 -20.42 9.68 -13.15
N ARG A 560 -20.70 8.51 -13.73
CA ARG A 560 -20.65 8.28 -15.17
C ARG A 560 -21.57 9.24 -15.93
N ASN A 561 -22.82 9.39 -15.48
CA ASN A 561 -23.79 10.27 -16.14
C ASN A 561 -23.34 11.74 -16.11
N ARG A 562 -22.79 12.22 -14.99
CA ARG A 562 -22.17 13.57 -14.92
C ARG A 562 -21.03 13.75 -15.92
N LEU A 563 -20.19 12.72 -16.12
CA LEU A 563 -19.09 12.79 -17.10
C LEU A 563 -19.62 12.81 -18.55
N ILE A 564 -20.68 12.07 -18.84
CA ILE A 564 -21.36 12.11 -20.16
C ILE A 564 -21.93 13.51 -20.42
N GLU A 565 -22.59 14.11 -19.43
CA GLU A 565 -23.12 15.48 -19.53
C GLU A 565 -22.01 16.50 -19.79
N LEU A 566 -20.88 16.40 -19.08
CA LEU A 566 -19.73 17.27 -19.29
C LEU A 566 -19.15 17.12 -20.71
N CYS A 567 -19.01 15.89 -21.21
CA CYS A 567 -18.53 15.65 -22.59
C CYS A 567 -19.48 16.27 -23.63
N ALA A 568 -20.79 16.05 -23.46
CA ALA A 568 -21.81 16.57 -24.36
C ALA A 568 -21.86 18.12 -24.36
N SER A 569 -21.74 18.73 -23.18
CA SER A 569 -21.70 20.19 -23.00
C SER A 569 -20.45 20.85 -23.61
N SER A 570 -19.38 20.09 -23.82
CA SER A 570 -18.14 20.58 -24.44
C SER A 570 -18.04 20.29 -25.95
N GLY A 571 -19.12 19.81 -26.57
CA GLY A 571 -19.22 19.64 -28.01
C GLY A 571 -18.90 18.25 -28.56
N TYR A 572 -18.67 17.24 -27.72
CA TYR A 572 -18.52 15.86 -28.19
C TYR A 572 -19.88 15.25 -28.55
N THR A 573 -19.94 14.58 -29.69
CA THR A 573 -21.13 13.86 -30.15
C THR A 573 -21.34 12.58 -29.32
N MET A 574 -22.57 12.08 -29.25
CA MET A 574 -22.87 10.83 -28.55
C MET A 574 -22.14 9.63 -29.17
N THR A 575 -21.92 9.66 -30.47
CA THR A 575 -21.17 8.64 -31.20
C THR A 575 -19.70 8.61 -30.78
N GLU A 576 -19.07 9.78 -30.63
CA GLU A 576 -17.70 9.89 -30.13
C GLU A 576 -17.59 9.44 -28.67
N ILE A 577 -18.53 9.85 -27.82
CA ILE A 577 -18.58 9.46 -26.40
C ILE A 577 -18.75 7.95 -26.26
N ALA A 578 -19.66 7.34 -27.03
CA ALA A 578 -19.87 5.89 -27.05
C ALA A 578 -18.60 5.15 -27.51
N ALA A 579 -18.00 5.57 -28.62
CA ALA A 579 -16.79 4.98 -29.17
C ALA A 579 -15.60 5.05 -28.20
N TRP A 580 -15.42 6.18 -27.50
CA TRP A 580 -14.29 6.38 -26.58
C TRP A 580 -14.44 5.63 -25.25
N SER A 581 -15.67 5.50 -24.79
CA SER A 581 -16.00 4.86 -23.51
C SER A 581 -16.22 3.36 -23.61
N GLY A 582 -16.43 2.83 -24.82
CA GLY A 582 -16.79 1.43 -25.06
C GLY A 582 -18.23 1.10 -24.68
N MET A 583 -19.10 2.11 -24.52
CA MET A 583 -20.53 1.93 -24.27
C MET A 583 -21.31 1.85 -25.57
N ASP A 584 -22.49 1.23 -25.53
CA ASP A 584 -23.44 1.32 -26.62
C ASP A 584 -24.07 2.73 -26.72
N LEU A 585 -24.48 3.10 -27.92
CA LEU A 585 -25.01 4.44 -28.23
C LEU A 585 -26.30 4.74 -27.45
N ALA A 586 -27.14 3.73 -27.18
CA ALA A 586 -28.40 3.91 -26.47
C ALA A 586 -28.16 4.21 -24.98
N THR A 587 -27.21 3.52 -24.34
CA THR A 587 -26.78 3.78 -22.97
C THR A 587 -26.16 5.17 -22.82
N ALA A 588 -25.38 5.63 -23.81
CA ALA A 588 -24.81 6.96 -23.83
C ALA A 588 -25.90 8.04 -23.97
N ALA A 589 -26.85 7.86 -24.91
CA ALA A 589 -27.93 8.80 -25.15
C ALA A 589 -28.94 8.89 -23.98
N GLY A 590 -29.27 7.75 -23.36
CA GLY A 590 -30.19 7.67 -22.21
C GLY A 590 -29.66 8.27 -20.90
N SER A 591 -28.39 8.66 -20.87
CA SER A 591 -27.73 9.21 -19.68
C SER A 591 -27.73 10.74 -19.62
N LEU A 592 -28.26 11.42 -20.64
CA LEU A 592 -28.31 12.88 -20.71
C LEU A 592 -29.53 13.46 -19.96
N SER A 593 -29.30 14.43 -19.08
CA SER A 593 -30.38 15.28 -18.55
C SER A 593 -30.58 16.54 -19.40
N ALA A 594 -31.79 17.13 -19.33
CA ALA A 594 -32.20 18.27 -20.16
C ALA A 594 -31.46 19.60 -19.85
N ARG A 595 -30.67 19.67 -18.77
CA ARG A 595 -29.98 20.91 -18.37
C ARG A 595 -28.53 20.93 -18.85
N ARG A 596 -28.26 21.71 -19.90
CA ARG A 596 -26.89 21.95 -20.39
C ARG A 596 -26.33 23.25 -19.83
N ARG A 597 -25.28 23.14 -19.03
CA ARG A 597 -24.37 24.26 -18.72
C ARG A 597 -23.33 24.33 -19.85
N GLN A 598 -22.93 25.53 -20.27
CA GLN A 598 -21.75 25.71 -21.11
C GLN A 598 -20.49 25.43 -20.28
N VAL A 599 -19.66 24.52 -20.76
CA VAL A 599 -18.47 23.98 -20.08
C VAL A 599 -17.29 24.14 -21.04
N THR A 600 -16.09 24.36 -20.52
CA THR A 600 -14.92 24.62 -21.36
C THR A 600 -14.52 23.37 -22.19
N SER A 601 -13.79 23.56 -23.30
CA SER A 601 -13.31 22.46 -24.14
C SER A 601 -12.29 21.55 -23.43
N GLU A 602 -11.60 22.07 -22.40
CA GLU A 602 -10.62 21.35 -21.60
C GLU A 602 -11.28 20.46 -20.54
N GLU A 603 -12.33 20.95 -19.87
CA GLU A 603 -13.17 20.15 -18.96
C GLU A 603 -13.84 18.97 -19.69
N GLY A 604 -14.27 19.16 -20.95
CA GLY A 604 -14.80 18.09 -21.78
C GLY A 604 -13.77 17.01 -22.14
N ARG A 605 -12.53 17.41 -22.47
CA ARG A 605 -11.42 16.46 -22.71
C ARG A 605 -11.08 15.66 -21.47
N GLN A 606 -11.08 16.30 -20.30
CA GLN A 606 -10.84 15.62 -19.03
C GLN A 606 -11.97 14.64 -18.72
N ALA A 607 -13.23 15.05 -18.89
CA ALA A 607 -14.39 14.19 -18.67
C ALA A 607 -14.36 12.95 -19.58
N LEU A 608 -13.94 13.11 -20.85
CA LEU A 608 -13.81 12.01 -21.80
C LEU A 608 -12.73 10.99 -21.37
N HIS A 609 -11.62 11.47 -20.78
CA HIS A 609 -10.56 10.59 -20.28
C HIS A 609 -10.96 9.81 -19.02
N GLU A 610 -11.76 10.43 -18.15
CA GLU A 610 -12.27 9.79 -16.93
C GLU A 610 -13.45 8.85 -17.20
N LEU A 611 -14.19 9.06 -18.30
CA LEU A 611 -15.40 8.33 -18.62
C LEU A 611 -15.17 6.82 -18.75
N ARG A 612 -14.09 6.38 -19.41
CA ARG A 612 -13.78 4.95 -19.56
C ARG A 612 -13.63 4.24 -18.20
N THR A 613 -12.87 4.85 -17.28
CA THR A 613 -12.71 4.29 -15.93
C THR A 613 -14.03 4.33 -15.15
N ALA A 614 -14.86 5.37 -15.33
CA ALA A 614 -16.17 5.41 -14.70
C ALA A 614 -17.12 4.32 -15.23
N VAL A 615 -17.02 3.97 -16.52
CA VAL A 615 -17.79 2.86 -17.13
C VAL A 615 -17.32 1.51 -16.58
N GLU A 616 -16.01 1.27 -16.51
CA GLU A 616 -15.44 0.07 -15.90
C GLU A 616 -15.89 -0.09 -14.42
N GLN A 617 -15.92 1.02 -13.67
CA GLN A 617 -16.40 1.05 -12.28
C GLN A 617 -17.89 0.75 -12.15
N VAL A 618 -18.72 1.24 -13.08
CA VAL A 618 -20.15 0.89 -13.12
C VAL A 618 -20.34 -0.59 -13.40
N GLN A 619 -19.57 -1.16 -14.33
CA GLN A 619 -19.63 -2.59 -14.63
C GLN A 619 -19.24 -3.40 -13.40
N GLU A 620 -18.10 -3.13 -12.78
CA GLU A 620 -17.63 -3.84 -11.57
C GLU A 620 -18.65 -3.76 -10.42
N ALA A 621 -19.23 -2.58 -10.18
CA ALA A 621 -20.26 -2.41 -9.16
C ALA A 621 -21.56 -3.18 -9.50
N HIS A 622 -21.94 -3.23 -10.79
CA HIS A 622 -23.08 -4.01 -11.27
C HIS A 622 -22.88 -5.52 -11.08
N TRP A 623 -21.68 -6.04 -11.40
CA TRP A 623 -21.32 -7.44 -11.14
C TRP A 623 -21.42 -7.79 -9.65
N GLU A 624 -20.99 -6.89 -8.77
CA GLU A 624 -21.09 -7.10 -7.33
C GLU A 624 -22.56 -7.09 -6.87
N VAL A 625 -23.40 -6.19 -7.37
CA VAL A 625 -24.85 -6.20 -7.09
C VAL A 625 -25.50 -7.53 -7.51
N ASP A 626 -25.17 -8.03 -8.68
CA ASP A 626 -25.67 -9.30 -9.20
C ASP A 626 -25.19 -10.50 -8.37
N ARG A 627 -23.92 -10.49 -7.96
CA ARG A 627 -23.37 -11.49 -7.03
C ARG A 627 -24.11 -11.49 -5.70
N GLN A 628 -24.37 -10.30 -5.13
CA GLN A 628 -25.09 -10.17 -3.87
C GLN A 628 -26.57 -10.60 -4.00
N ARG A 629 -27.22 -10.32 -5.13
CA ARG A 629 -28.57 -10.82 -5.45
C ARG A 629 -28.63 -12.34 -5.38
N LEU A 630 -27.73 -13.04 -6.08
CA LEU A 630 -27.67 -14.50 -6.12
C LEU A 630 -27.40 -15.12 -4.74
N LEU A 631 -26.61 -14.45 -3.89
CA LEU A 631 -26.38 -14.88 -2.51
C LEU A 631 -27.63 -14.73 -1.64
N CYS A 632 -28.35 -13.60 -1.76
CA CYS A 632 -29.63 -13.40 -1.08
C CYS A 632 -30.67 -14.47 -1.48
N GLU A 633 -30.78 -14.79 -2.78
CA GLU A 633 -31.71 -15.82 -3.28
C GLU A 633 -31.41 -17.20 -2.68
N ARG A 634 -30.13 -17.56 -2.59
CA ARG A 634 -29.70 -18.84 -2.00
C ARG A 634 -30.01 -18.92 -0.50
N LEU A 635 -29.77 -17.84 0.23
CA LEU A 635 -30.07 -17.77 1.67
C LEU A 635 -31.58 -17.75 1.93
N GLU A 636 -32.37 -17.16 1.03
CA GLU A 636 -33.82 -17.20 1.09
C GLU A 636 -34.36 -18.63 0.88
N ALA A 637 -33.77 -19.38 -0.06
CA ALA A 637 -34.07 -20.81 -0.21
C ALA A 637 -33.70 -21.60 1.05
N ASP A 638 -32.54 -21.33 1.66
CA ASP A 638 -32.11 -21.96 2.92
C ASP A 638 -33.08 -21.66 4.07
N ARG A 639 -33.49 -20.39 4.21
CA ARG A 639 -34.47 -19.93 5.19
C ARG A 639 -35.81 -20.63 5.03
N ARG A 640 -36.29 -20.82 3.79
CA ARG A 640 -37.55 -21.54 3.50
C ARG A 640 -37.45 -23.00 3.91
N ARG A 641 -36.34 -23.68 3.62
CA ARG A 641 -36.10 -25.07 4.06
C ARG A 641 -36.13 -25.19 5.59
N HIS A 642 -35.43 -24.31 6.30
CA HIS A 642 -35.44 -24.32 7.77
C HIS A 642 -36.81 -23.99 8.36
N ALA A 643 -37.55 -23.05 7.77
CA ALA A 643 -38.91 -22.74 8.19
C ALA A 643 -39.87 -23.93 8.00
N GLN A 644 -39.78 -24.64 6.87
CA GLN A 644 -40.55 -25.86 6.63
C GLN A 644 -40.20 -26.97 7.63
N ALA A 645 -38.92 -27.14 7.94
CA ALA A 645 -38.46 -28.10 8.95
C ALA A 645 -38.98 -27.73 10.35
N GLU A 646 -38.91 -26.45 10.73
CA GLU A 646 -39.47 -25.95 11.99
C GLU A 646 -40.97 -26.16 12.08
N ASP A 647 -41.74 -25.83 11.03
CA ASP A 647 -43.19 -26.03 10.99
C ASP A 647 -43.56 -27.52 11.12
N THR A 648 -42.80 -28.41 10.48
CA THR A 648 -43.00 -29.87 10.57
C THR A 648 -42.83 -30.35 12.00
N VAL A 649 -41.75 -29.95 12.67
CA VAL A 649 -41.49 -30.36 14.07
C VAL A 649 -42.44 -29.65 15.04
N ARG A 650 -42.88 -28.41 14.74
CA ARG A 650 -43.91 -27.70 15.52
C ARG A 650 -45.23 -28.47 15.51
N ARG A 651 -45.69 -28.93 14.35
CA ARG A 651 -46.92 -29.75 14.25
C ARG A 651 -46.79 -31.08 14.99
N GLU A 652 -45.63 -31.74 14.91
CA GLU A 652 -45.33 -32.94 15.70
C GLU A 652 -45.43 -32.65 17.20
N ARG A 653 -44.82 -31.55 17.66
CA ARG A 653 -44.88 -31.09 19.06
C ARG A 653 -46.32 -30.85 19.51
N ASP A 654 -47.11 -30.15 18.70
CA ASP A 654 -48.47 -29.75 19.04
C ASP A 654 -49.42 -30.95 19.13
N ARG A 655 -49.24 -31.96 18.27
CA ARG A 655 -49.93 -33.26 18.39
C ARG A 655 -49.58 -33.99 19.70
N VAL A 656 -48.29 -34.08 20.04
CA VAL A 656 -47.86 -34.72 21.30
C VAL A 656 -48.34 -33.92 22.52
N LEU A 657 -48.36 -32.58 22.44
CA LEU A 657 -48.92 -31.71 23.48
C LEU A 657 -50.41 -32.00 23.74
N LEU A 658 -51.23 -32.17 22.70
CA LEU A 658 -52.63 -32.55 22.85
C LEU A 658 -52.79 -33.95 23.46
N GLN A 659 -51.96 -34.92 23.07
CA GLN A 659 -51.95 -36.26 23.65
C GLN A 659 -51.59 -36.22 25.14
N CYS A 660 -50.55 -35.47 25.53
CA CYS A 660 -50.17 -35.31 26.94
C CYS A 660 -51.29 -34.64 27.72
N ARG A 661 -51.98 -33.66 27.12
CA ARG A 661 -53.10 -32.97 27.76
C ARG A 661 -54.31 -33.87 27.95
N GLY A 662 -54.64 -34.72 26.97
CA GLY A 662 -55.69 -35.74 27.06
C GLY A 662 -55.38 -36.84 28.09
N ALA A 663 -54.10 -37.15 28.30
CA ALA A 663 -53.63 -38.07 29.35
C ALA A 663 -53.60 -37.45 30.76
N GLY A 664 -54.05 -36.20 30.93
CA GLY A 664 -54.18 -35.55 32.24
C GLY A 664 -53.00 -34.68 32.69
N ALA A 665 -51.98 -34.45 31.84
CA ALA A 665 -50.86 -33.59 32.19
C ALA A 665 -51.29 -32.13 32.43
N THR A 666 -50.76 -31.52 33.50
CA THR A 666 -51.06 -30.12 33.85
C THR A 666 -50.31 -29.15 32.93
N ILE A 667 -50.85 -27.94 32.73
CA ILE A 667 -50.20 -26.89 31.92
C ILE A 667 -48.79 -26.57 32.43
N ALA A 668 -48.58 -26.60 33.76
CA ALA A 668 -47.27 -26.39 34.36
C ALA A 668 -46.26 -27.50 33.98
N THR A 669 -46.71 -28.75 33.94
CA THR A 669 -45.88 -29.90 33.55
C THR A 669 -45.52 -29.83 32.07
N LEU A 670 -46.48 -29.47 31.21
CA LEU A 670 -46.26 -29.28 29.77
C LEU A 670 -45.31 -28.11 29.49
N ALA A 671 -45.50 -26.99 30.19
CA ALA A 671 -44.65 -25.81 30.10
C ALA A 671 -43.20 -26.12 30.50
N ALA A 672 -43.01 -26.87 31.59
CA ALA A 672 -41.70 -27.32 32.05
C ALA A 672 -41.03 -28.27 31.03
N CYS A 673 -41.78 -29.21 30.45
CA CYS A 673 -41.25 -30.18 29.49
C CYS A 673 -40.86 -29.52 28.15
N VAL A 674 -41.68 -28.58 27.65
CA VAL A 674 -41.41 -27.85 26.38
C VAL A 674 -40.46 -26.66 26.58
N GLN A 675 -40.24 -26.24 27.82
CA GLN A 675 -39.40 -25.08 28.20
C GLN A 675 -39.93 -23.76 27.62
N VAL A 676 -41.24 -23.55 27.71
CA VAL A 676 -41.93 -22.32 27.32
C VAL A 676 -42.90 -21.94 28.44
N ASP A 677 -43.32 -20.68 28.48
CA ASP A 677 -44.24 -20.23 29.52
C ASP A 677 -45.65 -20.85 29.36
N ALA A 678 -46.41 -20.83 30.45
CA ALA A 678 -47.74 -21.42 30.52
C ALA A 678 -48.75 -20.77 29.57
N HIS A 679 -48.54 -19.52 29.15
CA HIS A 679 -49.42 -18.83 28.21
C HIS A 679 -49.16 -19.33 26.78
N THR A 680 -47.90 -19.45 26.37
CA THR A 680 -47.50 -20.08 25.10
C THR A 680 -48.06 -21.50 24.94
N ILE A 681 -48.07 -22.31 26.01
CA ILE A 681 -48.71 -23.64 25.98
C ILE A 681 -50.22 -23.55 25.76
N ARG A 682 -50.92 -22.61 26.41
CA ARG A 682 -52.37 -22.43 26.23
C ARG A 682 -52.71 -22.02 24.81
N GLU A 683 -51.91 -21.13 24.22
CA GLU A 683 -52.08 -20.73 22.82
C GLU A 683 -51.82 -21.88 21.86
N ALA A 684 -50.74 -22.64 22.07
CA ALA A 684 -50.43 -23.82 21.26
C ALA A 684 -51.54 -24.88 21.32
N LEU A 685 -52.09 -25.14 22.51
CA LEU A 685 -53.21 -26.08 22.68
C LEU A 685 -54.50 -25.58 22.01
N ARG A 686 -54.79 -24.27 22.06
CA ARG A 686 -55.95 -23.67 21.37
C ARG A 686 -55.82 -23.76 19.85
N ALA A 687 -54.65 -23.42 19.33
CA ALA A 687 -54.36 -23.50 17.89
C ALA A 687 -54.43 -24.97 17.40
N ALA A 688 -53.82 -25.89 18.13
CA ALA A 688 -53.81 -27.31 17.79
C ALA A 688 -55.21 -27.95 17.84
N ALA A 689 -56.08 -27.52 18.77
CA ALA A 689 -57.46 -27.97 18.83
C ALA A 689 -58.31 -27.45 17.65
N GLY A 690 -58.02 -26.23 17.16
CA GLY A 690 -58.65 -25.68 15.95
C GLY A 690 -58.22 -26.41 14.69
N ASP A 691 -56.92 -26.65 14.50
CA ASP A 691 -56.37 -27.39 13.35
C ASP A 691 -56.90 -28.84 13.30
N ALA A 692 -57.08 -29.50 14.46
CA ALA A 692 -57.65 -30.85 14.55
C ALA A 692 -59.13 -30.89 14.13
N ALA A 693 -59.92 -29.87 14.50
CA ALA A 693 -61.32 -29.75 14.09
C ALA A 693 -61.48 -29.48 12.59
N GLU A 694 -60.56 -28.71 11.97
CA GLU A 694 -60.53 -28.52 10.51
C GLU A 694 -60.09 -29.77 9.75
N GLU A 695 -59.08 -30.53 10.22
CA GLU A 695 -58.66 -31.81 9.61
C GLU A 695 -59.80 -32.85 9.66
N GLU A 696 -60.56 -32.92 10.76
CA GLU A 696 -61.70 -33.82 10.93
C GLU A 696 -62.89 -33.43 10.03
N ALA A 697 -63.16 -32.12 9.86
CA ALA A 697 -64.16 -31.62 8.92
C ALA A 697 -63.79 -31.90 7.45
N LEU A 698 -62.51 -31.77 7.08
CA LEU A 698 -62.01 -32.09 5.73
C LEU A 698 -62.04 -33.60 5.42
N ALA A 699 -61.77 -34.44 6.43
CA ALA A 699 -61.83 -35.90 6.32
C ALA A 699 -63.26 -36.43 6.22
N THR A 700 -64.24 -35.73 6.81
CA THR A 700 -65.67 -36.08 6.72
C THR A 700 -66.30 -35.59 5.40
N SER A 701 -65.64 -34.64 4.71
CA SER A 701 -66.08 -34.09 3.41
C SER A 701 -65.46 -34.79 2.18
N ARG A 702 -64.48 -35.69 2.38
CA ARG A 702 -63.90 -36.58 1.33
C ARG A 702 -64.51 -37.96 1.45
#